data_AF-A0A179BBY3-F1
#
_entry.id   AF-A0A179BBY3-F1
#
_cell.length_a   1.000
_cell.length_b   1.000
_cell.length_c   1.000
_cell.angle_alpha   90.00
_cell.angle_beta   90.00
_cell.angle_gamma   90.00
#
_symmetry.space_group_name_H-M   'P 1'
#
loop_
_entity.id
_entity.type
_entity.pdbx_description
1 polymer ?
#
loop_
_entity_poly.entity_id
_entity_poly.type
_entity_poly.pdbx_seq_one_letter_code
_entity_poly.pdbx_strand_id
1 'polypeptide(L)'
;MDNPTDSAGKCPVAHGNTPRSRSNRDWWPDQLNVQILHQNSGRADPLGQAFDYAEEFKKLDLDGLKKDLHALMTDSQDWWPADFGHYGGLFIRMAWHSAGTYRITDGRGGAGQGQQRFAPLNSWPDNVNLDKARRLLWPIKQKYGNRISWADLLILTGNVALESMGFKTFGFAGGRADVWEPEELYWGPEGTWLGDERYSGERELAEPLGAVQMGLIYVNPEGPNGTPDPLASARDIRETFARMAMNDEETVALIAGGHTFGKTHGAGDPSFVGVDPEGGELEAQGLGWTSKFNTGVGRDAIGSGLEVTWTQTPTQWSNYFFENLFAFEWELTKSPGGAHQWSAKNAEASIPDAYDASKKHLPTMLTSDLALRFDPVYEKISRRFLENPAEFADAFARAWFKLTHRDMGPKVRYLGPEVPAEDLIWQDVIPAVDHPLIDDKDIAELKAKVLASGLTVQELVSTAWASASTFRGTDKRGGANGARIRLAPQKDWEVNQPAQLLKVIGVLEGIQRDFNAAQTGAKKISLADLIVLAGAAGVEKAAAAGGHAVSVPFTPGRMDASEAQTDAHSFAALKPRADGFRNYIGGRQFMKPEEALVDRAQLLTLTGPEMTVLVGGLRVLKAGAPEHGVFTSRPETLTNDFFVNLLDMATQWSPVTGKEGVYEGRDRNTNEVKWTGTRVDLIFGSHSQLRAFAEVYGQSDAKQKFVKDFVAAWTKVMNADRFDLV
;
A
#
# COMPACT_ATOMS: atom_id res chain seq x y z
N MET A 1 40.83 28.34 -2.21
CA MET A 1 39.61 29.03 -1.75
C MET A 1 38.61 27.92 -1.56
N ASP A 2 38.48 27.51 -0.31
CA ASP A 2 37.64 26.40 0.12
C ASP A 2 36.18 26.88 0.16
N ASN A 3 35.29 26.16 -0.50
CA ASN A 3 33.85 26.32 -0.31
C ASN A 3 33.43 25.46 0.90
N PRO A 4 32.73 26.02 1.90
CA PRO A 4 32.23 25.24 3.02
C PRO A 4 31.04 24.40 2.54
N THR A 5 31.12 23.09 2.75
CA THR A 5 29.98 22.17 2.64
C THR A 5 29.05 22.40 3.82
N ASP A 6 27.83 22.88 3.55
CA ASP A 6 26.78 23.01 4.55
C ASP A 6 26.40 21.65 5.14
N SER A 7 26.39 21.61 6.48
CA SER A 7 26.12 20.43 7.28
C SER A 7 24.63 20.33 7.61
N ALA A 8 23.85 19.59 6.83
CA ALA A 8 22.49 19.19 7.20
C ALA A 8 22.54 17.89 8.05
N GLY A 9 21.94 17.92 9.24
CA GLY A 9 21.76 16.73 10.10
C GLY A 9 22.55 16.67 11.41
N LYS A 10 23.00 17.80 11.98
CA LYS A 10 23.54 17.81 13.37
C LYS A 10 22.51 18.32 14.38
N CYS A 11 22.29 17.51 15.41
CA CYS A 11 21.55 17.87 16.62
C CYS A 11 22.20 19.10 17.29
N PRO A 12 21.46 20.14 17.72
CA PRO A 12 22.04 21.42 18.12
C PRO A 12 22.59 21.46 19.56
N VAL A 13 22.58 20.34 20.29
CA VAL A 13 23.05 20.30 21.69
C VAL A 13 24.28 19.39 21.80
N ALA A 14 25.36 19.95 22.35
CA ALA A 14 26.63 19.27 22.57
C ALA A 14 26.52 18.24 23.71
N HIS A 15 25.91 17.08 23.43
CA HIS A 15 26.14 15.86 24.20
C HIS A 15 27.31 15.11 23.54
N GLY A 16 28.24 14.60 24.35
CA GLY A 16 29.51 14.02 23.90
C GLY A 16 29.34 13.13 22.66
N ASN A 17 29.97 13.54 21.56
CA ASN A 17 30.05 12.78 20.30
C ASN A 17 30.67 11.40 20.55
N THR A 18 29.88 10.39 20.89
CA THR A 18 30.11 9.07 20.31
C THR A 18 29.82 9.22 18.82
N PRO A 19 30.81 9.08 17.92
CA PRO A 19 30.55 9.12 16.49
C PRO A 19 29.46 8.10 16.18
N ARG A 20 28.38 8.52 15.50
CA ARG A 20 27.40 7.57 14.96
C ARG A 20 28.19 6.51 14.19
N SER A 21 28.03 5.24 14.56
CA SER A 21 28.68 4.16 13.82
C SER A 21 28.18 4.23 12.38
N ARG A 22 29.10 4.38 11.42
CA ARG A 22 28.75 4.34 10.00
C ARG A 22 28.17 2.98 9.66
N SER A 23 27.05 2.97 8.95
CA SER A 23 26.44 1.80 8.35
C SER A 23 27.10 1.47 7.00
N ASN A 24 26.83 0.29 6.44
CA ASN A 24 27.30 -0.05 5.10
C ASN A 24 26.76 0.93 4.03
N ARG A 25 25.54 1.44 4.19
CA ARG A 25 24.93 2.38 3.25
C ARG A 25 25.68 3.72 3.22
N ASP A 26 26.30 4.13 4.32
CA ASP A 26 27.11 5.36 4.35
C ASP A 26 28.38 5.25 3.49
N TRP A 27 28.87 4.04 3.27
CA TRP A 27 30.02 3.76 2.40
C TRP A 27 29.61 3.43 0.96
N TRP A 28 28.47 2.74 0.79
CA TRP A 28 27.93 2.31 -0.49
C TRP A 28 26.46 2.73 -0.61
N PRO A 29 26.18 4.01 -0.89
CA PRO A 29 24.81 4.54 -0.95
C PRO A 29 23.97 3.88 -2.03
N ASP A 30 24.59 3.52 -3.16
CA ASP A 30 23.93 2.86 -4.30
C ASP A 30 23.85 1.32 -4.17
N GLN A 31 24.24 0.74 -3.03
CA GLN A 31 24.12 -0.70 -2.83
C GLN A 31 22.65 -1.10 -2.78
N LEU A 32 22.27 -2.17 -3.47
CA LEU A 32 20.92 -2.73 -3.47
C LEU A 32 20.39 -3.00 -2.04
N ASN A 33 19.19 -2.52 -1.71
CA ASN A 33 18.58 -2.72 -0.40
C ASN A 33 17.81 -4.06 -0.26
N VAL A 34 18.50 -5.14 0.05
CA VAL A 34 17.83 -6.44 0.30
C VAL A 34 17.17 -6.55 1.68
N GLN A 35 17.39 -5.60 2.60
CA GLN A 35 16.86 -5.69 3.97
C GLN A 35 15.34 -5.55 4.04
N ILE A 36 14.73 -4.89 3.05
CA ILE A 36 13.27 -4.75 2.95
C ILE A 36 12.57 -6.13 2.86
N LEU A 37 13.28 -7.18 2.42
CA LEU A 37 12.78 -8.56 2.36
C LEU A 37 12.82 -9.30 3.71
N HIS A 38 13.34 -8.65 4.75
CA HIS A 38 13.49 -9.22 6.10
C HIS A 38 12.71 -8.43 7.16
N GLN A 39 12.00 -7.37 6.76
CA GLN A 39 11.08 -6.61 7.61
C GLN A 39 9.82 -7.42 7.93
N ASN A 40 9.15 -7.05 9.01
CA ASN A 40 8.02 -7.71 9.63
C ASN A 40 8.26 -9.21 9.81
N SER A 41 9.51 -9.56 10.15
CA SER A 41 9.85 -10.95 10.46
C SER A 41 9.14 -11.37 11.75
N GLY A 42 8.73 -12.64 11.84
CA GLY A 42 8.15 -13.19 13.08
C GLY A 42 9.10 -13.15 14.30
N ARG A 43 10.32 -12.63 14.17
CA ARG A 43 11.26 -12.39 15.29
C ARG A 43 11.00 -11.07 16.00
N ALA A 44 10.48 -10.06 15.28
CA ALA A 44 10.13 -8.76 15.85
C ALA A 44 8.71 -8.75 16.45
N ASP A 45 7.91 -9.78 16.16
CA ASP A 45 6.53 -9.91 16.64
C ASP A 45 6.45 -10.39 18.10
N PRO A 46 5.95 -9.56 19.04
CA PRO A 46 5.77 -9.92 20.44
C PRO A 46 4.56 -10.84 20.71
N LEU A 47 3.64 -11.03 19.76
CA LEU A 47 2.44 -11.87 19.93
C LEU A 47 2.72 -13.35 19.63
N GLY A 48 3.79 -13.63 18.88
CA GLY A 48 4.26 -14.97 18.57
C GLY A 48 3.53 -15.64 17.41
N GLN A 49 4.17 -16.65 16.81
CA GLN A 49 3.73 -17.28 15.55
C GLN A 49 2.36 -17.96 15.59
N ALA A 50 1.86 -18.32 16.78
CA ALA A 50 0.56 -18.97 16.94
C ALA A 50 -0.61 -17.98 17.11
N PHE A 51 -0.32 -16.67 17.16
CA PHE A 51 -1.35 -15.65 17.31
C PHE A 51 -2.15 -15.49 16.01
N ASP A 52 -3.48 -15.53 16.14
CA ASP A 52 -4.42 -15.27 15.07
C ASP A 52 -5.29 -14.08 15.43
N TYR A 53 -5.08 -12.97 14.72
CA TYR A 53 -5.82 -11.73 14.97
C TYR A 53 -7.29 -11.86 14.61
N ALA A 54 -7.64 -12.61 13.55
CA ALA A 54 -9.03 -12.74 13.13
C ALA A 54 -9.83 -13.50 14.20
N GLU A 55 -9.26 -14.55 14.77
CA GLU A 55 -9.87 -15.29 15.88
C GLU A 55 -9.98 -14.47 17.16
N GLU A 56 -9.00 -13.63 17.50
CA GLU A 56 -9.09 -12.74 18.66
C GLU A 56 -10.10 -11.60 18.45
N PHE A 57 -10.17 -11.02 17.25
CA PHE A 57 -11.15 -9.99 16.92
C PHE A 57 -12.58 -10.51 17.01
N LYS A 58 -12.86 -11.75 16.60
CA LYS A 58 -14.19 -12.38 16.74
C LYS A 58 -14.67 -12.47 18.20
N LYS A 59 -13.76 -12.38 19.19
CA LYS A 59 -14.07 -12.38 20.64
C LYS A 59 -14.29 -10.97 21.21
N LEU A 60 -14.14 -9.93 20.40
CA LEU A 60 -14.28 -8.53 20.81
C LEU A 60 -15.75 -8.18 21.05
N ASP A 61 -16.04 -7.53 22.18
CA ASP A 61 -17.30 -6.81 22.38
C ASP A 61 -17.23 -5.47 21.63
N LEU A 62 -17.59 -5.50 20.34
CA LEU A 62 -17.51 -4.31 19.48
C LEU A 62 -18.47 -3.21 19.94
N ASP A 63 -19.66 -3.57 20.41
CA ASP A 63 -20.65 -2.60 20.92
C ASP A 63 -20.14 -1.91 22.18
N GLY A 64 -19.53 -2.68 23.11
CA GLY A 64 -18.86 -2.15 24.29
C GLY A 64 -17.72 -1.20 23.93
N LEU A 65 -16.87 -1.60 22.97
CA LEU A 65 -15.77 -0.76 22.48
C LEU A 65 -16.28 0.55 21.86
N LYS A 66 -17.31 0.50 20.99
CA LYS A 66 -17.91 1.70 20.38
C LYS A 66 -18.53 2.63 21.43
N LYS A 67 -19.15 2.08 22.49
CA LYS A 67 -19.68 2.88 23.61
C LYS A 67 -18.58 3.61 24.37
N ASP A 68 -17.47 2.93 24.67
CA ASP A 68 -16.34 3.57 25.34
C ASP A 68 -15.71 4.66 24.46
N LEU A 69 -15.56 4.41 23.15
CA LEU A 69 -15.09 5.42 22.19
C LEU A 69 -16.02 6.62 22.13
N HIS A 70 -17.35 6.40 22.09
CA HIS A 70 -18.33 7.48 22.12
C HIS A 70 -18.24 8.30 23.41
N ALA A 71 -18.04 7.65 24.57
CA ALA A 71 -17.84 8.36 25.83
C ALA A 71 -16.56 9.22 25.80
N LEU A 72 -15.45 8.65 25.32
CA LEU A 72 -14.17 9.32 25.17
C LEU A 72 -14.26 10.60 24.32
N MET A 73 -15.15 10.64 23.32
CA MET A 73 -15.32 11.83 22.48
C MET A 73 -15.53 13.11 23.27
N THR A 74 -16.17 13.04 24.44
CA THR A 74 -16.50 14.21 25.29
C THR A 74 -15.80 14.20 26.65
N ASP A 75 -14.91 13.23 26.88
CA ASP A 75 -14.12 13.12 28.12
C ASP A 75 -12.80 13.90 27.99
N SER A 76 -12.90 15.23 28.00
CA SER A 76 -11.76 16.13 27.80
C SER A 76 -10.67 15.93 28.87
N GLN A 77 -9.44 15.79 28.42
CA GLN A 77 -8.25 15.63 29.26
C GLN A 77 -7.48 16.96 29.36
N ASP A 78 -7.06 17.35 30.56
CA ASP A 78 -6.39 18.64 30.79
C ASP A 78 -5.08 18.81 30.01
N TRP A 79 -4.37 17.71 29.76
CA TRP A 79 -3.10 17.73 29.01
C TRP A 79 -3.30 17.92 27.50
N TRP A 80 -4.52 17.76 26.99
CA TRP A 80 -4.89 18.10 25.63
C TRP A 80 -6.40 18.38 25.53
N PRO A 81 -6.88 19.56 25.94
CA PRO A 81 -8.30 19.84 26.04
C PRO A 81 -9.05 19.67 24.70
N ALA A 82 -10.29 19.19 24.76
CA ALA A 82 -11.11 18.98 23.58
C ALA A 82 -11.69 20.30 23.05
N ASP A 83 -11.44 20.61 21.77
CA ASP A 83 -12.10 21.73 21.10
C ASP A 83 -13.62 21.55 21.13
N PHE A 84 -14.37 22.60 21.47
CA PHE A 84 -15.83 22.55 21.58
C PHE A 84 -16.35 21.48 22.56
N GLY A 85 -15.49 20.98 23.47
CA GLY A 85 -15.79 19.86 24.35
C GLY A 85 -15.91 18.50 23.65
N HIS A 86 -15.40 18.36 22.41
CA HIS A 86 -15.52 17.13 21.63
C HIS A 86 -14.29 16.81 20.76
N TYR A 87 -13.66 15.64 20.94
CA TYR A 87 -12.48 15.21 20.17
C TYR A 87 -12.77 14.71 18.74
N GLY A 88 -14.04 14.62 18.35
CA GLY A 88 -14.46 14.02 17.08
C GLY A 88 -13.71 14.52 15.85
N GLY A 89 -13.52 15.83 15.69
CA GLY A 89 -12.73 16.38 14.57
C GLY A 89 -11.28 15.90 14.55
N LEU A 90 -10.63 15.84 15.72
CA LEU A 90 -9.27 15.34 15.87
C LEU A 90 -9.16 13.85 15.49
N PHE A 91 -10.14 13.04 15.90
CA PHE A 91 -10.15 11.62 15.60
C PHE A 91 -10.52 11.29 14.15
N ILE A 92 -11.39 12.08 13.50
CA ILE A 92 -11.64 11.99 12.07
C ILE A 92 -10.34 12.28 11.31
N ARG A 93 -9.63 13.37 11.67
CA ARG A 93 -8.32 13.68 11.08
C ARG A 93 -7.32 12.55 11.30
N MET A 94 -7.26 11.96 12.50
CA MET A 94 -6.37 10.85 12.79
C MET A 94 -6.63 9.64 11.87
N ALA A 95 -7.89 9.24 11.71
CA ALA A 95 -8.29 8.14 10.83
C ALA A 95 -8.03 8.47 9.35
N TRP A 96 -8.37 9.69 8.92
CA TRP A 96 -8.08 10.23 7.57
C TRP A 96 -6.58 10.14 7.26
N HIS A 97 -5.72 10.65 8.14
CA HIS A 97 -4.26 10.64 7.96
C HIS A 97 -3.68 9.23 8.03
N SER A 98 -4.28 8.32 8.81
CA SER A 98 -3.85 6.92 8.86
C SER A 98 -4.10 6.24 7.52
N ALA A 99 -5.29 6.45 6.93
CA ALA A 99 -5.64 5.86 5.64
C ALA A 99 -5.05 6.62 4.45
N GLY A 100 -4.80 7.91 4.61
CA GLY A 100 -4.48 8.88 3.56
C GLY A 100 -3.08 8.77 2.97
N THR A 101 -2.23 7.88 3.43
CA THR A 101 -0.87 7.70 2.86
C THR A 101 -0.84 6.71 1.69
N TYR A 102 -1.97 6.07 1.38
CA TYR A 102 -2.09 5.03 0.35
C TYR A 102 -1.75 5.52 -1.06
N ARG A 103 -1.08 4.70 -1.86
CA ARG A 103 -0.78 5.01 -3.27
C ARG A 103 -1.16 3.83 -4.15
N ILE A 104 -2.00 4.06 -5.16
CA ILE A 104 -2.52 2.99 -6.02
C ILE A 104 -1.42 2.30 -6.83
N THR A 105 -0.36 3.05 -7.19
CA THR A 105 0.74 2.58 -8.05
C THR A 105 1.44 1.35 -7.47
N ASP A 106 1.70 1.30 -6.16
CA ASP A 106 2.36 0.16 -5.50
C ASP A 106 1.57 -0.42 -4.31
N GLY A 107 0.40 0.15 -4.00
CA GLY A 107 -0.49 -0.29 -2.94
C GLY A 107 0.03 -0.02 -1.53
N ARG A 108 1.13 0.74 -1.39
CA ARG A 108 1.77 1.02 -0.09
C ARG A 108 1.16 2.23 0.60
N GLY A 109 1.47 2.39 1.88
CA GLY A 109 0.78 3.32 2.77
C GLY A 109 -0.62 2.79 3.11
N GLY A 110 -1.48 3.67 3.61
CA GLY A 110 -2.80 3.29 4.10
C GLY A 110 -2.80 2.88 5.58
N ALA A 111 -3.98 2.49 6.06
CA ALA A 111 -4.24 2.22 7.47
C ALA A 111 -4.05 0.75 7.85
N GLY A 112 -3.89 -0.14 6.88
CA GLY A 112 -3.94 -1.61 7.00
C GLY A 112 -2.92 -2.23 7.93
N GLN A 113 -1.93 -1.46 8.38
CA GLN A 113 -0.85 -1.89 9.26
C GLN A 113 -0.69 -1.01 10.52
N GLY A 114 -1.45 0.09 10.64
CA GLY A 114 -1.30 1.02 11.78
C GLY A 114 0.03 1.78 11.81
N GLN A 115 0.71 1.96 10.67
CA GLN A 115 2.04 2.57 10.54
C GLN A 115 2.12 4.02 11.05
N GLN A 116 1.00 4.73 11.23
CA GLN A 116 1.00 6.08 11.81
C GLN A 116 1.60 6.13 13.23
N ARG A 117 1.72 4.99 13.92
CA ARG A 117 2.36 4.90 15.24
C ARG A 117 3.89 4.76 15.20
N PHE A 118 4.49 4.64 14.01
CA PHE A 118 5.92 4.46 13.79
C PHE A 118 6.51 5.55 12.90
N ALA A 119 7.84 5.67 12.92
CA ALA A 119 8.57 6.51 11.99
C ALA A 119 8.38 6.04 10.52
N PRO A 120 8.42 6.96 9.54
CA PRO A 120 8.48 8.40 9.71
C PRO A 120 7.10 9.04 9.95
N LEU A 121 6.00 8.28 9.80
CA LEU A 121 4.64 8.81 9.80
C LEU A 121 4.24 9.42 11.15
N ASN A 122 4.71 8.87 12.26
CA ASN A 122 4.47 9.46 13.58
C ASN A 122 5.04 10.87 13.76
N SER A 123 5.96 11.28 12.88
CA SER A 123 6.73 12.53 12.93
C SER A 123 6.59 13.43 11.70
N TRP A 124 5.80 13.03 10.70
CA TRP A 124 5.52 13.91 9.56
C TRP A 124 4.87 15.23 10.02
N PRO A 125 5.26 16.39 9.43
CA PRO A 125 4.66 17.68 9.77
C PRO A 125 3.13 17.67 9.67
N ASP A 126 2.57 17.01 8.66
CA ASP A 126 1.12 16.94 8.49
C ASP A 126 0.42 16.04 9.52
N ASN A 127 1.18 15.21 10.26
CA ASN A 127 0.70 14.42 11.38
C ASN A 127 0.90 15.11 12.75
N VAL A 128 1.25 16.40 12.75
CA VAL A 128 1.37 17.22 13.97
C VAL A 128 0.18 17.03 14.90
N ASN A 129 0.48 16.81 16.18
CA ASN A 129 -0.46 16.56 17.27
C ASN A 129 -1.32 15.28 17.17
N LEU A 130 -1.15 14.44 16.13
CA LEU A 130 -1.82 13.13 16.10
C LEU A 130 -1.20 12.12 17.07
N ASP A 131 0.00 12.39 17.58
CA ASP A 131 0.57 11.70 18.75
C ASP A 131 -0.35 11.87 19.99
N LYS A 132 -0.95 13.05 20.18
CA LYS A 132 -1.94 13.32 21.24
C LYS A 132 -3.22 12.50 21.00
N ALA A 133 -3.72 12.48 19.76
CA ALA A 133 -4.90 11.69 19.39
C ALA A 133 -4.70 10.20 19.68
N ARG A 134 -3.57 9.62 19.25
CA ARG A 134 -3.25 8.22 19.54
C ARG A 134 -3.11 7.96 21.05
N ARG A 135 -2.55 8.92 21.80
CA ARG A 135 -2.39 8.80 23.25
C ARG A 135 -3.73 8.81 23.99
N LEU A 136 -4.72 9.59 23.56
CA LEU A 136 -6.08 9.58 24.11
C LEU A 136 -6.74 8.20 23.99
N LEU A 137 -6.39 7.41 22.97
CA LEU A 137 -6.93 6.07 22.74
C LEU A 137 -6.22 4.96 23.51
N TRP A 138 -5.09 5.25 24.16
CA TRP A 138 -4.33 4.22 24.87
C TRP A 138 -5.15 3.51 25.96
N PRO A 139 -5.95 4.18 26.82
CA PRO A 139 -6.77 3.50 27.81
C PRO A 139 -7.77 2.50 27.19
N ILE A 140 -8.30 2.81 26.00
CA ILE A 140 -9.18 1.91 25.23
C ILE A 140 -8.39 0.71 24.72
N LYS A 141 -7.24 0.94 24.05
CA LYS A 141 -6.38 -0.16 23.58
C LYS A 141 -5.94 -1.06 24.74
N GLN A 142 -5.63 -0.47 25.89
CA GLN A 142 -5.24 -1.19 27.10
C GLN A 142 -6.39 -2.07 27.62
N LYS A 143 -7.63 -1.56 27.64
CA LYS A 143 -8.82 -2.30 28.09
C LYS A 143 -9.12 -3.52 27.22
N TYR A 144 -9.02 -3.39 25.89
CA TYR A 144 -9.41 -4.45 24.95
C TYR A 144 -8.25 -5.34 24.47
N GLY A 145 -7.00 -4.96 24.77
CA GLY A 145 -5.83 -5.81 24.55
C GLY A 145 -5.69 -6.27 23.10
N ASN A 146 -5.39 -7.56 22.90
CA ASN A 146 -5.12 -8.13 21.58
C ASN A 146 -6.36 -8.36 20.71
N ARG A 147 -7.56 -8.14 21.25
CA ARG A 147 -8.82 -8.32 20.51
C ARG A 147 -9.13 -7.17 19.56
N ILE A 148 -8.39 -6.06 19.67
CA ILE A 148 -8.43 -4.94 18.74
C ILE A 148 -6.99 -4.47 18.50
N SER A 149 -6.58 -4.43 17.24
CA SER A 149 -5.29 -3.88 16.83
C SER A 149 -5.31 -2.35 16.91
N TRP A 150 -4.14 -1.71 16.94
CA TRP A 150 -4.06 -0.27 16.72
C TRP A 150 -4.58 0.08 15.33
N ALA A 151 -4.22 -0.68 14.30
CA ALA A 151 -4.68 -0.44 12.94
C ALA A 151 -6.21 -0.33 12.81
N ASP A 152 -6.95 -1.27 13.42
CA ASP A 152 -8.42 -1.21 13.43
C ASP A 152 -8.95 -0.13 14.37
N LEU A 153 -8.33 0.07 15.55
CA LEU A 153 -8.78 1.06 16.54
C LEU A 153 -8.70 2.50 15.98
N LEU A 154 -7.64 2.84 15.25
CA LEU A 154 -7.50 4.18 14.66
C LEU A 154 -8.66 4.50 13.71
N ILE A 155 -9.04 3.54 12.87
CA ILE A 155 -10.14 3.69 11.90
C ILE A 155 -11.50 3.66 12.59
N LEU A 156 -11.74 2.70 13.49
CA LEU A 156 -13.00 2.61 14.21
C LEU A 156 -13.29 3.88 15.01
N THR A 157 -12.27 4.50 15.59
CA THR A 157 -12.41 5.77 16.31
C THR A 157 -12.92 6.89 15.39
N GLY A 158 -12.40 6.99 14.16
CA GLY A 158 -12.90 7.94 13.16
C GLY A 158 -14.37 7.69 12.78
N ASN A 159 -14.75 6.41 12.60
CA ASN A 159 -16.15 6.04 12.35
C ASN A 159 -17.08 6.42 13.52
N VAL A 160 -16.70 6.07 14.75
CA VAL A 160 -17.48 6.41 15.95
C VAL A 160 -17.56 7.92 16.16
N ALA A 161 -16.50 8.66 15.84
CA ALA A 161 -16.52 10.12 15.87
C ALA A 161 -17.58 10.68 14.90
N LEU A 162 -17.60 10.23 13.64
CA LEU A 162 -18.64 10.60 12.68
C LEU A 162 -20.05 10.27 13.19
N GLU A 163 -20.25 9.06 13.71
CA GLU A 163 -21.54 8.59 14.23
C GLU A 163 -22.01 9.42 15.43
N SER A 164 -21.11 9.72 16.38
CA SER A 164 -21.41 10.54 17.56
C SER A 164 -21.83 11.98 17.21
N MET A 165 -21.36 12.48 16.07
CA MET A 165 -21.67 13.82 15.56
C MET A 165 -22.83 13.81 14.56
N GLY A 166 -23.58 12.72 14.44
CA GLY A 166 -24.81 12.64 13.66
C GLY A 166 -24.64 12.23 12.20
N PHE A 167 -23.47 11.77 11.77
CA PHE A 167 -23.26 11.20 10.44
C PHE A 167 -23.37 9.68 10.45
N LYS A 168 -24.23 9.11 9.61
CA LYS A 168 -24.35 7.66 9.46
C LYS A 168 -23.31 7.15 8.47
N THR A 169 -22.33 6.39 8.96
CA THR A 169 -21.31 5.75 8.12
C THR A 169 -21.92 4.61 7.27
N PHE A 170 -21.24 4.22 6.20
CA PHE A 170 -21.66 3.09 5.35
C PHE A 170 -21.51 1.74 6.08
N GLY A 171 -20.59 1.67 7.04
CA GLY A 171 -20.27 0.51 7.87
C GLY A 171 -18.80 0.49 8.28
N PHE A 172 -18.37 -0.61 8.89
CA PHE A 172 -17.00 -0.81 9.36
C PHE A 172 -16.62 -2.29 9.27
N ALA A 173 -15.35 -2.55 8.93
CA ALA A 173 -14.74 -3.86 9.05
C ALA A 173 -13.41 -3.79 9.82
N GLY A 174 -13.25 -4.71 10.78
CA GLY A 174 -11.95 -5.05 11.35
C GLY A 174 -11.22 -6.10 10.52
N GLY A 175 -10.01 -6.48 10.95
CA GLY A 175 -9.17 -7.48 10.29
C GLY A 175 -7.78 -6.97 9.89
N ARG A 176 -7.38 -5.78 10.36
CA ARG A 176 -6.02 -5.26 10.17
C ARG A 176 -5.14 -5.72 11.33
N ALA A 177 -4.23 -6.66 11.10
CA ALA A 177 -3.25 -7.05 12.11
C ALA A 177 -2.21 -5.93 12.29
N ASP A 178 -1.77 -5.70 13.54
CA ASP A 178 -0.67 -4.77 13.80
C ASP A 178 0.65 -5.34 13.27
N VAL A 179 1.54 -4.45 12.84
CA VAL A 179 2.96 -4.73 12.56
C VAL A 179 3.83 -4.13 13.65
N TRP A 180 5.12 -4.49 13.72
CA TRP A 180 5.97 -4.19 14.88
C TRP A 180 7.21 -3.38 14.59
N GLU A 181 7.42 -3.01 13.33
CA GLU A 181 8.53 -2.19 12.87
C GLU A 181 8.08 -1.25 11.74
N PRO A 182 8.76 -0.12 11.55
CA PRO A 182 8.44 0.82 10.49
C PRO A 182 8.65 0.21 9.10
N GLU A 183 7.75 0.53 8.17
CA GLU A 183 8.01 0.31 6.75
C GLU A 183 8.88 1.45 6.20
N GLU A 184 10.12 1.13 5.83
CA GLU A 184 11.01 2.07 5.14
C GLU A 184 10.67 2.12 3.65
N LEU A 185 9.81 3.07 3.28
CA LEU A 185 9.33 3.24 1.91
C LEU A 185 9.99 4.43 1.21
N TYR A 186 9.96 4.41 -0.13
CA TYR A 186 10.30 5.58 -0.93
C TYR A 186 9.16 6.62 -0.87
N TRP A 187 9.26 7.55 0.07
CA TRP A 187 8.34 8.67 0.25
C TRP A 187 8.68 9.92 -0.58
N GLY A 188 9.83 9.92 -1.25
CA GLY A 188 10.32 11.00 -2.09
C GLY A 188 11.85 11.15 -2.00
N PRO A 189 12.45 11.92 -2.91
CA PRO A 189 13.90 12.12 -2.97
C PRO A 189 14.43 13.16 -1.98
N GLU A 190 13.55 13.92 -1.32
CA GLU A 190 13.93 15.13 -0.58
C GLU A 190 14.77 14.82 0.66
N GLY A 191 15.78 15.67 0.90
CA GLY A 191 16.57 15.68 2.13
C GLY A 191 15.94 16.47 3.29
N THR A 192 14.80 17.13 3.07
CA THR A 192 14.14 18.02 4.03
C THR A 192 12.62 17.82 4.07
N TRP A 193 12.03 18.05 5.25
CA TRP A 193 10.57 18.09 5.38
C TRP A 193 9.97 19.25 4.59
N LEU A 194 8.80 19.00 4.00
CA LEU A 194 8.07 19.92 3.14
C LEU A 194 8.84 20.36 1.89
N GLY A 195 9.90 19.66 1.49
CA GLY A 195 10.53 19.84 0.18
C GLY A 195 9.65 19.34 -0.98
N ASP A 196 9.90 19.86 -2.18
CA ASP A 196 9.12 19.59 -3.40
C ASP A 196 9.97 19.12 -4.61
N GLU A 197 11.15 18.53 -4.38
CA GLU A 197 12.11 18.02 -5.41
C GLU A 197 11.58 16.82 -6.22
N ARG A 198 10.27 16.58 -6.16
CA ARG A 198 9.52 15.48 -6.76
C ARG A 198 8.80 15.84 -8.06
N TYR A 199 8.92 17.08 -8.53
CA TYR A 199 8.29 17.53 -9.76
C TYR A 199 9.29 17.59 -10.93
N SER A 200 8.77 17.35 -12.13
CA SER A 200 9.50 17.57 -13.39
C SER A 200 8.57 18.21 -14.43
N GLY A 201 9.13 18.75 -15.52
CA GLY A 201 8.34 19.37 -16.59
C GLY A 201 7.39 20.46 -16.09
N GLU A 202 6.15 20.45 -16.58
CA GLU A 202 5.09 21.39 -16.20
C GLU A 202 4.30 20.88 -14.97
N ARG A 203 5.01 20.62 -13.86
CA ARG A 203 4.43 20.12 -12.59
C ARG A 203 3.92 18.67 -12.67
N GLU A 204 4.67 17.81 -13.36
CA GLU A 204 4.45 16.36 -13.33
C GLU A 204 5.04 15.74 -12.05
N LEU A 205 4.17 15.21 -11.18
CA LEU A 205 4.58 14.56 -9.94
C LEU A 205 5.26 13.21 -10.23
N ALA A 206 6.44 12.97 -9.66
CA ALA A 206 7.18 11.73 -9.85
C ALA A 206 6.38 10.53 -9.33
N GLU A 207 6.33 9.45 -10.11
CA GLU A 207 5.80 8.17 -9.63
C GLU A 207 6.83 7.50 -8.71
N PRO A 208 6.40 6.70 -7.71
CA PRO A 208 5.03 6.35 -7.36
C PRO A 208 4.39 7.29 -6.32
N LEU A 209 4.84 8.54 -6.17
CA LEU A 209 4.45 9.43 -5.07
C LEU A 209 2.99 9.88 -5.18
N GLY A 210 2.32 10.00 -4.03
CA GLY A 210 0.92 10.42 -3.94
C GLY A 210 0.69 11.78 -3.26
N ALA A 211 1.76 12.50 -2.91
CA ALA A 211 1.69 13.78 -2.20
C ALA A 211 2.62 14.83 -2.83
N VAL A 212 2.27 16.11 -2.71
CA VAL A 212 2.97 17.22 -3.37
C VAL A 212 4.27 17.65 -2.69
N GLN A 213 4.44 17.35 -1.40
CA GLN A 213 5.64 17.66 -0.62
C GLN A 213 5.95 16.54 0.37
N MET A 214 7.22 16.41 0.75
CA MET A 214 7.66 15.40 1.73
C MET A 214 7.03 15.69 3.09
N GLY A 215 6.33 14.70 3.66
CA GLY A 215 5.69 14.85 4.97
C GLY A 215 4.26 15.40 4.96
N LEU A 216 3.67 15.63 3.78
CA LEU A 216 2.23 15.87 3.60
C LEU A 216 1.49 14.59 3.26
N ILE A 217 0.19 14.53 3.60
CA ILE A 217 -0.68 13.42 3.20
C ILE A 217 -1.05 13.54 1.71
N TYR A 218 -1.53 14.71 1.27
CA TYR A 218 -1.95 14.95 -0.12
C TYR A 218 -1.33 16.23 -0.69
N VAL A 219 -1.92 17.37 -0.34
CA VAL A 219 -1.61 18.69 -0.90
C VAL A 219 -1.26 19.68 0.19
N ASN A 220 -0.64 20.80 -0.19
CA ASN A 220 -0.41 21.91 0.71
C ASN A 220 -1.71 22.72 0.92
N PRO A 221 -2.18 22.90 2.17
CA PRO A 221 -3.45 23.59 2.44
C PRO A 221 -3.43 25.10 2.13
N GLU A 222 -2.24 25.71 2.07
CA GLU A 222 -2.07 27.10 1.63
C GLU A 222 -2.09 27.25 0.11
N GLY A 223 -2.00 26.13 -0.63
CA GLY A 223 -1.89 26.04 -2.09
C GLY A 223 -0.47 25.66 -2.55
N PRO A 224 -0.26 25.42 -3.86
CA PRO A 224 1.01 24.92 -4.41
C PRO A 224 2.24 25.70 -3.92
N ASN A 225 3.12 25.02 -3.19
CA ASN A 225 4.33 25.59 -2.60
C ASN A 225 4.06 26.83 -1.72
N GLY A 226 2.91 26.85 -1.02
CA GLY A 226 2.45 27.98 -0.20
C GLY A 226 1.80 29.12 -0.98
N THR A 227 1.61 28.99 -2.30
CA THR A 227 0.96 30.01 -3.14
C THR A 227 -0.56 29.88 -3.05
N PRO A 228 -1.29 30.91 -2.55
CA PRO A 228 -2.74 30.85 -2.35
C PRO A 228 -3.55 31.00 -3.65
N ASP A 229 -3.37 30.05 -4.56
CA ASP A 229 -4.14 29.91 -5.81
C ASP A 229 -5.05 28.67 -5.73
N PRO A 230 -6.37 28.86 -5.57
CA PRO A 230 -7.34 27.77 -5.53
C PRO A 230 -7.38 26.91 -6.80
N LEU A 231 -7.18 27.49 -8.00
CA LEU A 231 -7.22 26.74 -9.25
C LEU A 231 -5.98 25.86 -9.42
N ALA A 232 -4.82 26.38 -9.04
CA ALA A 232 -3.59 25.58 -9.02
C ALA A 232 -3.69 24.47 -7.95
N SER A 233 -4.26 24.77 -6.78
CA SER A 233 -4.53 23.78 -5.74
C SER A 233 -5.47 22.66 -6.22
N ALA A 234 -6.50 22.97 -7.02
CA ALA A 234 -7.40 21.96 -7.58
C ALA A 234 -6.68 20.95 -8.50
N ARG A 235 -5.64 21.38 -9.23
CA ARG A 235 -4.83 20.47 -10.07
C ARG A 235 -4.08 19.47 -9.19
N ASP A 236 -3.44 19.96 -8.14
CA ASP A 236 -2.72 19.11 -7.17
C ASP A 236 -3.66 18.17 -6.42
N ILE A 237 -4.85 18.65 -6.02
CA ILE A 237 -5.89 17.83 -5.37
C ILE A 237 -6.28 16.69 -6.31
N ARG A 238 -6.61 16.98 -7.57
CA ARG A 238 -7.02 15.96 -8.54
C ARG A 238 -5.94 14.91 -8.76
N GLU A 239 -4.70 15.35 -8.97
CA GLU A 239 -3.58 14.45 -9.22
C GLU A 239 -3.30 13.54 -8.02
N THR A 240 -3.22 14.10 -6.82
CA THR A 240 -2.91 13.33 -5.62
C THR A 240 -4.04 12.39 -5.24
N PHE A 241 -5.30 12.83 -5.26
CA PHE A 241 -6.44 11.96 -4.96
C PHE A 241 -6.61 10.83 -5.99
N ALA A 242 -6.38 11.09 -7.28
CA ALA A 242 -6.37 10.04 -8.30
C ALA A 242 -5.29 8.98 -8.04
N ARG A 243 -4.08 9.40 -7.63
CA ARG A 243 -3.00 8.50 -7.19
C ARG A 243 -3.30 7.75 -5.90
N MET A 244 -4.34 8.17 -5.17
CA MET A 244 -4.87 7.47 -4.01
C MET A 244 -6.19 6.75 -4.32
N ALA A 245 -6.48 6.51 -5.60
CA ALA A 245 -7.67 5.81 -6.09
C ALA A 245 -9.00 6.50 -5.71
N MET A 246 -9.02 7.83 -5.66
CA MET A 246 -10.24 8.62 -5.49
C MET A 246 -10.53 9.42 -6.76
N ASN A 247 -11.76 9.35 -7.26
CA ASN A 247 -12.22 10.17 -8.38
C ASN A 247 -12.68 11.57 -7.91
N ASP A 248 -13.13 12.43 -8.83
CA ASP A 248 -13.53 13.80 -8.51
C ASP A 248 -14.72 13.89 -7.53
N GLU A 249 -15.71 13.00 -7.64
CA GLU A 249 -16.87 12.99 -6.73
C GLU A 249 -16.47 12.53 -5.32
N GLU A 250 -15.70 11.45 -5.23
CA GLU A 250 -15.16 10.94 -3.97
C GLU A 250 -14.26 11.97 -3.29
N THR A 251 -13.47 12.71 -4.08
CA THR A 251 -12.56 13.77 -3.59
C THR A 251 -13.33 14.92 -2.96
N VAL A 252 -14.32 15.47 -3.67
CA VAL A 252 -15.16 16.55 -3.15
C VAL A 252 -15.92 16.09 -1.90
N ALA A 253 -16.47 14.87 -1.93
CA ALA A 253 -17.20 14.30 -0.80
C ALA A 253 -16.31 14.12 0.44
N LEU A 254 -15.07 13.65 0.28
CA LEU A 254 -14.13 13.45 1.38
C LEU A 254 -13.67 14.77 2.01
N ILE A 255 -13.28 15.74 1.18
CA ILE A 255 -12.78 17.04 1.68
C ILE A 255 -13.91 17.78 2.39
N ALA A 256 -15.05 17.98 1.73
CA ALA A 256 -16.20 18.68 2.32
C ALA A 256 -16.75 17.92 3.52
N GLY A 257 -16.85 16.59 3.44
CA GLY A 257 -17.37 15.76 4.53
C GLY A 257 -16.49 15.79 5.77
N GLY A 258 -15.17 15.74 5.60
CA GLY A 258 -14.21 15.88 6.69
C GLY A 258 -14.22 17.29 7.29
N HIS A 259 -14.19 18.33 6.45
CA HIS A 259 -14.16 19.74 6.88
C HIS A 259 -15.52 20.28 7.35
N THR A 260 -16.59 19.48 7.34
CA THR A 260 -17.80 19.77 8.11
C THR A 260 -17.52 19.81 9.63
N PHE A 261 -16.46 19.13 10.08
CA PHE A 261 -16.15 18.92 11.50
C PHE A 261 -14.85 19.62 11.94
N GLY A 262 -14.82 20.01 13.21
CA GLY A 262 -13.61 20.48 13.90
C GLY A 262 -13.06 21.81 13.38
N LYS A 263 -11.74 21.97 13.53
CA LYS A 263 -10.98 23.17 13.18
C LYS A 263 -9.50 22.84 12.93
N THR A 264 -8.76 23.77 12.34
CA THR A 264 -7.28 23.77 12.30
C THR A 264 -6.70 24.51 13.51
N HIS A 265 -5.38 24.45 13.72
CA HIS A 265 -4.70 25.08 14.87
C HIS A 265 -3.45 25.86 14.46
N GLY A 266 -3.46 27.16 14.73
CA GLY A 266 -2.46 28.15 14.35
C GLY A 266 -2.53 29.38 15.25
N ALA A 267 -2.67 29.16 16.56
CA ALA A 267 -2.93 30.21 17.55
C ALA A 267 -1.77 31.24 17.71
N GLY A 268 -0.56 30.91 17.23
CA GLY A 268 0.60 31.77 17.35
C GLY A 268 1.77 31.34 16.48
N ASP A 269 2.92 31.98 16.69
CA ASP A 269 4.13 31.78 15.90
C ASP A 269 4.62 30.30 15.97
N PRO A 270 4.79 29.61 14.82
CA PRO A 270 5.20 28.21 14.79
C PRO A 270 6.61 27.97 15.38
N SER A 271 7.44 29.01 15.55
CA SER A 271 8.75 28.89 16.21
C SER A 271 8.67 28.51 17.69
N PHE A 272 7.49 28.60 18.32
CA PHE A 272 7.26 28.09 19.67
C PHE A 272 7.06 26.58 19.74
N VAL A 273 6.84 25.91 18.60
CA VAL A 273 6.63 24.47 18.52
C VAL A 273 7.96 23.73 18.59
N GLY A 274 8.08 22.79 19.52
CA GLY A 274 9.24 21.93 19.66
C GLY A 274 9.38 20.88 18.55
N VAL A 275 10.39 20.03 18.71
CA VAL A 275 10.70 18.94 17.79
C VAL A 275 9.59 17.89 17.69
N ASP A 276 9.52 17.20 16.55
CA ASP A 276 8.63 16.06 16.32
C ASP A 276 8.93 14.86 17.26
N PRO A 277 8.06 13.85 17.36
CA PRO A 277 8.22 12.73 18.29
C PRO A 277 9.56 11.98 18.22
N GLU A 278 10.06 11.66 17.02
CA GLU A 278 11.33 10.94 16.82
C GLU A 278 12.56 11.81 17.13
N GLY A 279 12.42 13.14 17.06
CA GLY A 279 13.43 14.10 17.51
C GLY A 279 13.34 14.46 18.99
N GLY A 280 12.32 13.99 19.71
CA GLY A 280 11.98 14.38 21.07
C GLY A 280 12.92 13.82 22.15
N GLU A 281 12.93 14.50 23.29
CA GLU A 281 13.63 14.04 24.50
C GLU A 281 12.89 12.86 25.16
N LEU A 282 13.62 12.04 25.93
CA LEU A 282 13.09 10.82 26.53
C LEU A 282 11.88 11.07 27.45
N GLU A 283 11.89 12.16 28.21
CA GLU A 283 10.80 12.55 29.11
C GLU A 283 9.50 12.91 28.40
N ALA A 284 9.53 13.18 27.09
CA ALA A 284 8.32 13.39 26.29
C ALA A 284 7.54 12.07 26.07
N GLN A 285 8.15 10.92 26.35
CA GLN A 285 7.53 9.59 26.30
C GLN A 285 6.79 9.34 24.96
N GLY A 286 7.47 9.65 23.85
CA GLY A 286 6.96 9.45 22.49
C GLY A 286 5.89 10.46 22.03
N LEU A 287 5.70 11.56 22.76
CA LEU A 287 4.99 12.74 22.28
C LEU A 287 5.98 13.74 21.68
N GLY A 288 5.49 14.60 20.78
CA GLY A 288 6.29 15.65 20.13
C GLY A 288 5.53 16.97 20.03
N TRP A 289 6.12 17.93 19.31
CA TRP A 289 5.55 19.24 19.01
C TRP A 289 5.07 20.01 20.24
N THR A 290 5.75 19.84 21.37
CA THR A 290 5.40 20.58 22.59
C THR A 290 5.57 22.07 22.34
N SER A 291 4.50 22.83 22.48
CA SER A 291 4.50 24.28 22.25
C SER A 291 4.81 25.04 23.54
N LYS A 292 5.66 26.07 23.43
CA LYS A 292 5.92 27.04 24.52
C LYS A 292 5.04 28.30 24.42
N PHE A 293 4.13 28.35 23.45
CA PHE A 293 3.22 29.48 23.27
C PHE A 293 2.11 29.43 24.32
N ASN A 294 2.13 30.37 25.27
CA ASN A 294 1.17 30.43 26.38
C ASN A 294 1.05 29.07 27.12
N THR A 295 -0.12 28.43 27.09
CA THR A 295 -0.33 27.10 27.69
C THR A 295 0.15 25.94 26.80
N GLY A 296 0.37 26.20 25.51
CA GLY A 296 0.80 25.22 24.50
C GLY A 296 -0.28 24.23 24.06
N VAL A 297 -1.48 24.28 24.64
CA VAL A 297 -2.60 23.38 24.39
C VAL A 297 -3.92 24.16 24.35
N GLY A 298 -5.02 23.49 24.00
CA GLY A 298 -6.34 24.11 24.00
C GLY A 298 -6.41 25.32 23.07
N ARG A 299 -6.83 26.48 23.59
CA ARG A 299 -6.89 27.75 22.84
C ARG A 299 -5.55 28.22 22.27
N ASP A 300 -4.44 27.74 22.83
CA ASP A 300 -3.07 28.12 22.44
C ASP A 300 -2.40 27.03 21.57
N ALA A 301 -3.16 26.02 21.13
CA ALA A 301 -2.64 24.94 20.32
C ALA A 301 -2.12 25.45 18.96
N ILE A 302 -0.96 24.92 18.56
CA ILE A 302 -0.37 25.16 17.24
C ILE A 302 -0.17 23.80 16.57
N GLY A 303 -0.67 23.67 15.35
CA GLY A 303 -0.57 22.48 14.50
C GLY A 303 -0.09 22.87 13.13
N SER A 304 -1.01 23.00 12.16
CA SER A 304 -0.68 23.37 10.78
C SER A 304 -0.25 24.83 10.61
N GLY A 305 -0.47 25.68 11.63
CA GLY A 305 -0.26 27.13 11.52
C GLY A 305 -1.45 27.88 10.94
N LEU A 306 -2.46 27.18 10.42
CA LEU A 306 -3.75 27.74 9.98
C LEU A 306 -4.74 27.81 11.15
N GLU A 307 -5.60 28.81 11.19
CA GLU A 307 -6.62 28.99 12.24
C GLU A 307 -8.01 29.16 11.59
N VAL A 308 -8.56 28.03 11.12
CA VAL A 308 -9.81 27.92 10.35
C VAL A 308 -10.80 27.04 11.10
N THR A 309 -12.03 27.51 11.25
CA THR A 309 -13.18 26.72 11.67
C THR A 309 -14.27 26.89 10.61
N TRP A 310 -14.68 25.78 9.97
CA TRP A 310 -15.46 25.82 8.74
C TRP A 310 -16.96 26.05 8.95
N THR A 311 -17.52 25.54 10.05
CA THR A 311 -18.98 25.46 10.24
C THR A 311 -19.44 26.04 11.57
N GLN A 312 -20.71 26.43 11.63
CA GLN A 312 -21.38 26.96 12.81
C GLN A 312 -21.60 25.88 13.89
N THR A 313 -21.54 24.61 13.49
CA THR A 313 -21.70 23.44 14.37
C THR A 313 -20.55 22.44 14.16
N PRO A 314 -19.31 22.74 14.60
CA PRO A 314 -18.13 21.92 14.30
C PRO A 314 -18.17 20.48 14.83
N THR A 315 -19.13 20.17 15.71
CA THR A 315 -19.33 18.87 16.33
C THR A 315 -20.63 18.19 15.90
N GLN A 316 -21.24 18.66 14.79
CA GLN A 316 -22.48 18.11 14.25
C GLN A 316 -22.43 18.08 12.72
N TRP A 317 -22.85 16.97 12.13
CA TRP A 317 -23.02 16.86 10.69
C TRP A 317 -24.01 17.90 10.19
N SER A 318 -23.63 18.63 9.15
CA SER A 318 -24.41 19.70 8.55
C SER A 318 -23.99 19.87 7.08
N ASN A 319 -24.72 20.70 6.34
CA ASN A 319 -24.30 21.13 5.01
C ASN A 319 -23.59 22.50 5.03
N TYR A 320 -23.25 23.00 6.23
CA TYR A 320 -22.72 24.34 6.42
C TYR A 320 -21.38 24.59 5.72
N PHE A 321 -20.58 23.55 5.47
CA PHE A 321 -19.36 23.69 4.67
C PHE A 321 -19.69 24.27 3.28
N PHE A 322 -20.63 23.65 2.54
CA PHE A 322 -21.01 24.13 1.22
C PHE A 322 -21.83 25.42 1.28
N GLU A 323 -22.72 25.57 2.26
CA GLU A 323 -23.48 26.82 2.43
C GLU A 323 -22.52 28.00 2.63
N ASN A 324 -21.53 27.88 3.51
CA ASN A 324 -20.53 28.91 3.72
C ASN A 324 -19.67 29.12 2.46
N LEU A 325 -19.19 28.04 1.83
CA LEU A 325 -18.33 28.10 0.64
C LEU A 325 -18.95 28.93 -0.50
N PHE A 326 -20.26 28.81 -0.70
CA PHE A 326 -21.00 29.50 -1.77
C PHE A 326 -21.74 30.77 -1.34
N ALA A 327 -22.08 30.96 -0.06
CA ALA A 327 -22.80 32.14 0.41
C ALA A 327 -21.92 33.39 0.49
N PHE A 328 -20.60 33.23 0.64
CA PHE A 328 -19.66 34.32 0.84
C PHE A 328 -18.69 34.50 -0.31
N GLU A 329 -18.24 35.74 -0.48
CA GLU A 329 -17.00 36.03 -1.21
C GLU A 329 -15.83 35.98 -0.24
N TRP A 330 -14.67 35.52 -0.71
CA TRP A 330 -13.53 35.20 0.16
C TRP A 330 -12.40 36.22 -0.01
N GLU A 331 -11.81 36.66 1.10
CA GLU A 331 -10.62 37.53 1.13
C GLU A 331 -9.42 36.77 1.69
N LEU A 332 -8.30 36.83 0.98
CA LEU A 332 -7.04 36.29 1.46
C LEU A 332 -6.59 37.08 2.70
N THR A 333 -6.29 36.35 3.76
CA THR A 333 -5.79 36.87 5.04
C THR A 333 -4.64 36.00 5.55
N LYS A 334 -4.12 36.35 6.72
CA LYS A 334 -3.11 35.57 7.44
C LYS A 334 -3.67 35.09 8.78
N SER A 335 -3.37 33.84 9.12
CA SER A 335 -3.62 33.31 10.46
C SER A 335 -2.76 34.03 11.52
N PRO A 336 -3.04 33.88 12.82
CA PRO A 336 -2.13 34.32 13.88
C PRO A 336 -0.72 33.70 13.76
N GLY A 337 -0.61 32.48 13.21
CA GLY A 337 0.66 31.83 12.88
C GLY A 337 1.31 32.26 11.57
N GLY A 338 0.71 33.19 10.82
CA GLY A 338 1.28 33.73 9.58
C GLY A 338 1.01 32.92 8.31
N ALA A 339 0.18 31.87 8.37
CA ALA A 339 -0.21 31.06 7.21
C ALA A 339 -1.29 31.75 6.35
N HIS A 340 -1.29 31.53 5.04
CA HIS A 340 -2.33 31.99 4.11
C HIS A 340 -3.65 31.23 4.32
N GLN A 341 -4.71 31.98 4.61
CA GLN A 341 -6.07 31.45 4.72
C GLN A 341 -7.08 32.46 4.19
N TRP A 342 -8.36 32.09 4.14
CA TRP A 342 -9.40 32.94 3.58
C TRP A 342 -10.47 33.25 4.63
N SER A 343 -10.96 34.49 4.63
CA SER A 343 -12.05 34.95 5.51
C SER A 343 -13.22 35.46 4.67
N ALA A 344 -14.44 35.23 5.14
CA ALA A 344 -15.65 35.70 4.47
C ALA A 344 -15.74 37.24 4.49
N LYS A 345 -15.91 37.84 3.31
CA LYS A 345 -16.07 39.30 3.13
C LYS A 345 -17.43 39.74 3.62
N ASN A 346 -17.47 40.81 4.42
CA ASN A 346 -18.69 41.46 4.92
C ASN A 346 -19.67 40.53 5.66
N ALA A 347 -19.18 39.41 6.21
CA ALA A 347 -19.98 38.48 7.00
C ALA A 347 -20.08 38.91 8.47
N GLU A 348 -21.12 38.46 9.16
CA GLU A 348 -21.20 38.54 10.62
C GLU A 348 -20.46 37.37 11.27
N ALA A 349 -19.93 37.60 12.48
CA ALA A 349 -19.29 36.56 13.27
C ALA A 349 -20.32 35.51 13.72
N SER A 350 -20.27 34.32 13.11
CA SER A 350 -21.24 33.24 13.29
C SER A 350 -20.63 31.93 13.75
N ILE A 351 -19.32 31.76 13.59
CA ILE A 351 -18.59 30.55 13.94
C ILE A 351 -18.26 30.56 15.44
N PRO A 352 -18.56 29.51 16.21
CA PRO A 352 -18.27 29.50 17.64
C PRO A 352 -16.76 29.46 17.92
N ASP A 353 -16.34 30.08 19.03
CA ASP A 353 -15.02 29.81 19.59
C ASP A 353 -14.97 28.44 20.28
N ALA A 354 -13.82 27.76 20.21
CA ALA A 354 -13.68 26.40 20.75
C ALA A 354 -13.68 26.33 22.29
N TYR A 355 -13.39 27.42 22.99
CA TYR A 355 -13.20 27.44 24.45
C TYR A 355 -13.96 28.57 25.16
N ASP A 356 -14.61 29.48 24.43
CA ASP A 356 -15.34 30.62 24.98
C ASP A 356 -16.70 30.80 24.28
N ALA A 357 -17.76 30.26 24.88
CA ALA A 357 -19.11 30.31 24.32
C ALA A 357 -19.68 31.73 24.11
N SER A 358 -19.05 32.76 24.69
CA SER A 358 -19.42 34.17 24.47
C SER A 358 -18.80 34.78 23.21
N LYS A 359 -17.84 34.09 22.59
CA LYS A 359 -17.11 34.57 21.41
C LYS A 359 -17.53 33.85 20.14
N LYS A 360 -17.48 34.61 19.04
CA LYS A 360 -17.69 34.11 17.69
C LYS A 360 -16.67 34.73 16.74
N HIS A 361 -16.43 34.01 15.65
CA HIS A 361 -15.48 34.35 14.59
C HIS A 361 -16.19 34.44 13.24
N LEU A 362 -15.54 35.07 12.27
CA LEU A 362 -15.99 35.06 10.88
C LEU A 362 -15.81 33.66 10.27
N PRO A 363 -16.65 33.25 9.30
CA PRO A 363 -16.39 32.06 8.50
C PRO A 363 -15.04 32.16 7.78
N THR A 364 -14.31 31.05 7.75
CA THR A 364 -12.96 30.93 7.18
C THR A 364 -12.83 29.66 6.34
N MET A 365 -11.93 29.68 5.36
CA MET A 365 -11.64 28.56 4.46
C MET A 365 -10.13 28.47 4.15
N LEU A 366 -9.67 27.27 3.78
CA LEU A 366 -8.33 27.03 3.22
C LEU A 366 -8.30 27.36 1.73
N THR A 367 -7.10 27.53 1.15
CA THR A 367 -6.95 27.64 -0.31
C THR A 367 -7.45 26.36 -0.99
N SER A 368 -7.17 25.19 -0.40
CA SER A 368 -7.64 23.89 -0.87
C SER A 368 -9.16 23.72 -0.78
N ASP A 369 -9.85 24.39 0.15
CA ASP A 369 -11.32 24.37 0.22
C ASP A 369 -11.92 25.17 -0.93
N LEU A 370 -11.37 26.37 -1.17
CA LEU A 370 -11.80 27.22 -2.28
C LEU A 370 -11.62 26.54 -3.64
N ALA A 371 -10.62 25.66 -3.77
CA ALA A 371 -10.41 24.86 -4.97
C ALA A 371 -11.67 24.10 -5.40
N LEU A 372 -12.49 23.65 -4.45
CA LEU A 372 -13.74 22.94 -4.70
C LEU A 372 -14.85 23.80 -5.31
N ARG A 373 -14.74 25.13 -5.19
CA ARG A 373 -15.64 26.11 -5.80
C ARG A 373 -15.08 26.71 -7.09
N PHE A 374 -13.76 26.87 -7.20
CA PHE A 374 -13.18 27.56 -8.36
C PHE A 374 -12.87 26.63 -9.53
N ASP A 375 -12.57 25.35 -9.30
CA ASP A 375 -12.38 24.39 -10.39
C ASP A 375 -13.72 24.05 -11.07
N PRO A 376 -13.84 24.13 -12.41
CA PRO A 376 -15.12 23.93 -13.11
C PRO A 376 -15.77 22.54 -12.98
N VAL A 377 -15.00 21.51 -12.60
CA VAL A 377 -15.52 20.16 -12.38
C VAL A 377 -15.95 20.01 -10.92
N TYR A 378 -15.07 20.40 -9.98
CA TYR A 378 -15.41 20.36 -8.56
C TYR A 378 -16.57 21.29 -8.21
N GLU A 379 -16.66 22.45 -8.83
CA GLU A 379 -17.74 23.41 -8.59
C GLU A 379 -19.12 22.79 -8.86
N LYS A 380 -19.25 22.05 -9.96
CA LYS A 380 -20.52 21.38 -10.33
C LYS A 380 -20.92 20.32 -9.32
N ILE A 381 -19.94 19.55 -8.82
CA ILE A 381 -20.16 18.52 -7.81
C ILE A 381 -20.54 19.20 -6.48
N SER A 382 -19.77 20.20 -6.05
CA SER A 382 -19.99 20.96 -4.83
C SER A 382 -21.35 21.67 -4.83
N ARG A 383 -21.76 22.27 -5.96
CA ARG A 383 -23.08 22.90 -6.11
C ARG A 383 -24.20 21.87 -6.06
N ARG A 384 -24.04 20.73 -6.72
CA ARG A 384 -25.03 19.63 -6.62
C ARG A 384 -25.16 19.12 -5.19
N PHE A 385 -24.06 18.97 -4.46
CA PHE A 385 -24.07 18.57 -3.04
C PHE A 385 -24.64 19.64 -2.11
N LEU A 386 -24.43 20.93 -2.41
CA LEU A 386 -25.12 22.04 -1.74
C LEU A 386 -26.64 21.91 -1.90
N GLU A 387 -27.11 21.69 -3.13
CA GLU A 387 -28.54 21.60 -3.47
C GLU A 387 -29.18 20.28 -3.03
N ASN A 388 -28.38 19.21 -2.90
CA ASN A 388 -28.83 17.85 -2.59
C ASN A 388 -27.98 17.23 -1.46
N PRO A 389 -28.18 17.64 -0.19
CA PRO A 389 -27.36 17.17 0.94
C PRO A 389 -27.43 15.66 1.18
N ALA A 390 -28.50 15.00 0.73
CA ALA A 390 -28.62 13.54 0.81
C ALA A 390 -27.66 12.81 -0.14
N GLU A 391 -27.43 13.35 -1.35
CA GLU A 391 -26.44 12.81 -2.28
C GLU A 391 -25.03 12.98 -1.73
N PHE A 392 -24.76 14.15 -1.13
CA PHE A 392 -23.49 14.40 -0.44
C PHE A 392 -23.24 13.39 0.69
N ALA A 393 -24.24 13.17 1.54
CA ALA A 393 -24.11 12.22 2.65
C ALA A 393 -23.84 10.78 2.18
N ASP A 394 -24.52 10.31 1.13
CA ASP A 394 -24.26 8.98 0.55
C ASP A 394 -22.87 8.89 -0.08
N ALA A 395 -22.47 9.90 -0.87
CA ALA A 395 -21.16 9.95 -1.48
C ALA A 395 -20.04 9.97 -0.43
N PHE A 396 -20.19 10.77 0.63
CA PHE A 396 -19.21 10.81 1.72
C PHE A 396 -19.17 9.50 2.50
N ALA A 397 -20.31 8.86 2.77
CA ALA A 397 -20.35 7.58 3.50
C ALA A 397 -19.58 6.49 2.73
N ARG A 398 -19.80 6.42 1.41
CA ARG A 398 -19.14 5.47 0.51
C ARG A 398 -17.66 5.77 0.33
N ALA A 399 -17.30 7.04 0.11
CA ALA A 399 -15.91 7.45 -0.06
C ALA A 399 -15.09 7.29 1.24
N TRP A 400 -15.69 7.58 2.41
CA TRP A 400 -15.07 7.33 3.71
C TRP A 400 -14.83 5.84 3.94
N PHE A 401 -15.79 4.98 3.61
CA PHE A 401 -15.62 3.53 3.71
C PHE A 401 -14.52 3.03 2.77
N LYS A 402 -14.51 3.48 1.50
CA LYS A 402 -13.44 3.18 0.55
C LYS A 402 -12.08 3.62 1.06
N LEU A 403 -11.94 4.87 1.50
CA LEU A 403 -10.71 5.43 2.06
C LEU A 403 -10.14 4.51 3.14
N THR A 404 -10.98 4.15 4.09
CA THR A 404 -10.56 3.46 5.30
C THR A 404 -10.36 1.96 5.09
N HIS A 405 -10.80 1.39 3.97
CA HIS A 405 -10.76 -0.06 3.72
C HIS A 405 -10.07 -0.47 2.40
N ARG A 406 -9.63 0.48 1.56
CA ARG A 406 -9.01 0.22 0.24
C ARG A 406 -7.77 -0.66 0.25
N ASP A 407 -7.11 -0.79 1.39
CA ASP A 407 -5.90 -1.60 1.61
C ASP A 407 -6.12 -2.88 2.43
N MET A 408 -7.39 -3.20 2.69
CA MET A 408 -7.78 -4.45 3.35
C MET A 408 -7.89 -5.62 2.38
N GLY A 409 -7.78 -5.42 1.06
CA GLY A 409 -7.96 -6.48 0.07
C GLY A 409 -9.40 -7.00 0.00
N PRO A 410 -9.60 -8.27 -0.38
CA PRO A 410 -10.93 -8.79 -0.65
C PRO A 410 -11.82 -8.88 0.59
N LYS A 411 -13.13 -8.75 0.38
CA LYS A 411 -14.17 -8.72 1.42
C LYS A 411 -14.16 -9.94 2.36
N VAL A 412 -13.63 -11.08 1.95
CA VAL A 412 -13.46 -12.27 2.83
C VAL A 412 -12.59 -11.98 4.05
N ARG A 413 -11.73 -10.95 4.00
CA ARG A 413 -10.90 -10.51 5.14
C ARG A 413 -11.64 -9.61 6.13
N TYR A 414 -12.86 -9.18 5.82
CA TYR A 414 -13.57 -8.15 6.58
C TYR A 414 -14.27 -8.81 7.77
N LEU A 415 -14.00 -8.32 8.97
CA LEU A 415 -14.51 -8.88 10.22
C LEU A 415 -15.46 -7.92 10.93
N GLY A 416 -16.43 -8.48 11.64
CA GLY A 416 -17.36 -7.75 12.50
C GLY A 416 -18.79 -7.66 11.95
N PRO A 417 -19.76 -7.28 12.81
CA PRO A 417 -21.18 -7.25 12.45
C PRO A 417 -21.59 -6.07 11.56
N GLU A 418 -20.74 -5.06 11.41
CA GLU A 418 -21.04 -3.81 10.67
C GLU A 418 -20.46 -3.79 9.25
N VAL A 419 -19.99 -4.93 8.74
CA VAL A 419 -19.49 -5.05 7.37
C VAL A 419 -20.65 -4.78 6.40
N PRO A 420 -20.53 -3.80 5.49
CA PRO A 420 -21.58 -3.51 4.53
C PRO A 420 -21.92 -4.72 3.64
N ALA A 421 -23.22 -4.96 3.48
CA ALA A 421 -23.70 -6.08 2.67
C ALA A 421 -23.42 -5.89 1.17
N GLU A 422 -23.45 -4.64 0.68
CA GLU A 422 -23.14 -4.30 -0.71
C GLU A 422 -21.69 -4.66 -1.06
N ASP A 423 -21.48 -5.22 -2.24
CA ASP A 423 -20.17 -5.44 -2.82
C ASP A 423 -19.77 -4.24 -3.67
N LEU A 424 -18.61 -3.67 -3.38
CA LEU A 424 -18.11 -2.48 -4.06
C LEU A 424 -17.01 -2.88 -5.04
N ILE A 425 -17.02 -2.27 -6.23
CA ILE A 425 -16.12 -2.67 -7.32
C ILE A 425 -14.63 -2.60 -6.94
N TRP A 426 -14.23 -1.65 -6.09
CA TRP A 426 -12.84 -1.49 -5.66
C TRP A 426 -12.35 -2.58 -4.70
N GLN A 427 -13.25 -3.42 -4.16
CA GLN A 427 -12.90 -4.56 -3.31
C GLN A 427 -12.43 -5.78 -4.11
N ASP A 428 -12.46 -5.71 -5.45
CA ASP A 428 -12.07 -6.79 -6.36
C ASP A 428 -12.74 -8.13 -5.99
N VAL A 429 -14.03 -8.08 -5.60
CA VAL A 429 -14.79 -9.22 -5.05
C VAL A 429 -14.75 -10.44 -5.97
N ILE A 430 -14.64 -11.61 -5.36
CA ILE A 430 -14.64 -12.92 -6.01
C ILE A 430 -15.95 -13.62 -5.63
N PRO A 431 -16.68 -14.24 -6.57
CA PRO A 431 -17.87 -15.02 -6.24
C PRO A 431 -17.56 -16.11 -5.21
N ALA A 432 -18.48 -16.35 -4.28
CA ALA A 432 -18.36 -17.46 -3.34
C ALA A 432 -18.43 -18.81 -4.06
N VAL A 433 -17.78 -19.84 -3.48
CA VAL A 433 -17.91 -21.22 -3.96
C VAL A 433 -19.35 -21.69 -3.77
N ASP A 434 -20.01 -22.10 -4.86
CA ASP A 434 -21.41 -22.54 -4.88
C ASP A 434 -21.57 -24.03 -5.25
N HIS A 435 -20.46 -24.76 -5.31
CA HIS A 435 -20.42 -26.17 -5.71
C HIS A 435 -19.46 -27.01 -4.85
N PRO A 436 -19.63 -28.34 -4.78
CA PRO A 436 -18.62 -29.22 -4.18
C PRO A 436 -17.26 -29.06 -4.87
N LEU A 437 -16.20 -29.04 -4.05
CA LEU A 437 -14.82 -28.97 -4.54
C LEU A 437 -14.35 -30.33 -5.05
N ILE A 438 -13.32 -30.28 -5.90
CA ILE A 438 -12.58 -31.46 -6.35
C ILE A 438 -11.81 -32.10 -5.19
N ASP A 439 -11.62 -33.42 -5.26
CA ASP A 439 -10.84 -34.19 -4.29
C ASP A 439 -9.46 -34.61 -4.84
N ASP A 440 -8.66 -35.31 -4.04
CA ASP A 440 -7.31 -35.73 -4.40
C ASP A 440 -7.25 -36.60 -5.67
N LYS A 441 -8.29 -37.40 -5.92
CA LYS A 441 -8.36 -38.24 -7.11
C LYS A 441 -8.59 -37.37 -8.35
N ASP A 442 -9.53 -36.44 -8.27
CA ASP A 442 -9.80 -35.49 -9.36
C ASP A 442 -8.56 -34.64 -9.66
N ILE A 443 -7.86 -34.17 -8.62
CA ILE A 443 -6.61 -33.40 -8.74
C ILE A 443 -5.57 -34.20 -9.53
N ALA A 444 -5.36 -35.48 -9.19
CA ALA A 444 -4.42 -36.33 -9.91
C ALA A 444 -4.83 -36.55 -11.38
N GLU A 445 -6.11 -36.80 -11.65
CA GLU A 445 -6.63 -36.99 -13.00
C GLU A 445 -6.52 -35.72 -13.86
N LEU A 446 -6.84 -34.56 -13.29
CA LEU A 446 -6.73 -33.26 -13.97
C LEU A 446 -5.28 -32.90 -14.27
N LYS A 447 -4.35 -33.12 -13.34
CA LYS A 447 -2.90 -32.95 -13.61
C LYS A 447 -2.45 -33.83 -14.78
N ALA A 448 -2.86 -35.10 -14.80
CA ALA A 448 -2.54 -36.01 -15.90
C ALA A 448 -3.10 -35.51 -17.25
N LYS A 449 -4.35 -35.04 -17.28
CA LYS A 449 -4.96 -34.45 -18.48
C LYS A 449 -4.24 -33.19 -18.95
N VAL A 450 -3.89 -32.29 -18.05
CA VAL A 450 -3.10 -31.09 -18.36
C VAL A 450 -1.76 -31.48 -18.98
N LEU A 451 -1.02 -32.42 -18.39
CA LEU A 451 0.28 -32.84 -18.91
C LEU A 451 0.19 -33.57 -20.27
N ALA A 452 -0.95 -34.19 -20.57
CA ALA A 452 -1.24 -34.83 -21.86
C ALA A 452 -1.77 -33.87 -22.93
N SER A 453 -2.08 -32.61 -22.59
CA SER A 453 -2.71 -31.63 -23.50
C SER A 453 -1.78 -31.10 -24.61
N GLY A 454 -0.48 -31.37 -24.51
CA GLY A 454 0.55 -30.82 -25.42
C GLY A 454 1.09 -29.45 -25.01
N LEU A 455 0.61 -28.87 -23.90
CA LEU A 455 1.22 -27.68 -23.30
C LEU A 455 2.60 -28.00 -22.70
N THR A 456 3.57 -27.10 -22.88
CA THR A 456 4.94 -27.26 -22.36
C THR A 456 5.03 -26.90 -20.88
N VAL A 457 6.10 -27.31 -20.19
CA VAL A 457 6.31 -26.87 -18.79
C VAL A 457 6.40 -25.35 -18.75
N GLN A 458 7.11 -24.75 -19.71
CA GLN A 458 7.27 -23.31 -19.82
C GLN A 458 5.92 -22.60 -19.92
N GLU A 459 4.99 -23.07 -20.75
CA GLU A 459 3.64 -22.49 -20.89
C GLU A 459 2.86 -22.58 -19.57
N LEU A 460 2.83 -23.76 -18.93
CA LEU A 460 2.08 -23.99 -17.70
C LEU A 460 2.59 -23.13 -16.53
N VAL A 461 3.92 -23.11 -16.33
CA VAL A 461 4.56 -22.34 -15.26
C VAL A 461 4.45 -20.84 -15.52
N SER A 462 4.61 -20.39 -16.77
CA SER A 462 4.50 -18.97 -17.11
C SER A 462 3.10 -18.44 -16.86
N THR A 463 2.05 -19.17 -17.25
CA THR A 463 0.66 -18.73 -17.08
C THR A 463 0.26 -18.71 -15.61
N ALA A 464 0.62 -19.73 -14.83
CA ALA A 464 0.36 -19.73 -13.39
C ALA A 464 1.11 -18.60 -12.67
N TRP A 465 2.39 -18.38 -12.99
CA TRP A 465 3.17 -17.27 -12.44
C TRP A 465 2.59 -15.91 -12.82
N ALA A 466 2.22 -15.72 -14.08
CA ALA A 466 1.60 -14.48 -14.57
C ALA A 466 0.30 -14.15 -13.82
N SER A 467 -0.46 -15.17 -13.43
CA SER A 467 -1.69 -15.00 -12.67
C SER A 467 -1.42 -14.71 -11.19
N ALA A 468 -0.48 -15.42 -10.56
CA ALA A 468 -0.25 -15.38 -9.10
C ALA A 468 0.76 -14.34 -8.63
N SER A 469 1.69 -13.92 -9.50
CA SER A 469 2.24 -12.56 -9.41
C SER A 469 1.07 -11.59 -9.64
N THR A 470 1.13 -10.33 -9.99
CA THR A 470 0.03 -9.35 -9.72
C THR A 470 -0.30 -9.16 -8.23
N PHE A 471 -0.33 -10.20 -7.39
CA PHE A 471 -0.50 -10.08 -5.95
C PHE A 471 0.50 -9.08 -5.37
N ARG A 472 0.03 -8.26 -4.43
CA ARG A 472 0.86 -7.44 -3.57
C ARG A 472 0.30 -7.43 -2.15
N GLY A 473 1.10 -7.78 -1.16
CA GLY A 473 0.70 -7.89 0.25
C GLY A 473 0.42 -6.54 0.93
N THR A 474 0.83 -5.45 0.30
CA THR A 474 0.66 -4.06 0.77
C THR A 474 -0.82 -3.71 0.91
N ASP A 475 -1.59 -3.86 -0.18
CA ASP A 475 -3.06 -3.66 -0.18
C ASP A 475 -3.86 -4.94 -0.47
N LYS A 476 -3.16 -6.08 -0.57
CA LYS A 476 -3.73 -7.43 -0.72
C LYS A 476 -4.58 -7.58 -1.98
N ARG A 477 -4.29 -6.79 -3.01
CA ARG A 477 -4.88 -6.89 -4.35
C ARG A 477 -4.09 -7.86 -5.23
N GLY A 478 -4.72 -8.31 -6.31
CA GLY A 478 -4.15 -9.23 -7.28
C GLY A 478 -4.12 -10.69 -6.78
N GLY A 479 -3.44 -11.55 -7.53
CA GLY A 479 -3.35 -12.98 -7.27
C GLY A 479 -4.13 -13.84 -8.28
N ALA A 480 -4.08 -15.15 -8.08
CA ALA A 480 -4.62 -16.14 -9.01
C ALA A 480 -6.13 -16.38 -8.88
N ASN A 481 -6.70 -16.11 -7.71
CA ASN A 481 -8.13 -16.22 -7.46
C ASN A 481 -8.89 -15.19 -8.31
N GLY A 482 -10.04 -15.59 -8.84
CA GLY A 482 -10.79 -14.82 -9.83
C GLY A 482 -10.40 -15.11 -11.29
N ALA A 483 -9.26 -15.77 -11.55
CA ALA A 483 -8.73 -16.01 -12.90
C ALA A 483 -8.72 -14.73 -13.77
N ARG A 484 -8.43 -13.58 -13.16
CA ARG A 484 -8.49 -12.27 -13.83
C ARG A 484 -7.46 -12.11 -14.95
N ILE A 485 -6.45 -12.99 -15.00
CA ILE A 485 -5.52 -13.08 -16.12
C ILE A 485 -6.23 -13.27 -17.47
N ARG A 486 -7.41 -13.89 -17.50
CA ARG A 486 -8.21 -14.08 -18.73
C ARG A 486 -9.05 -12.86 -19.11
N LEU A 487 -9.17 -11.86 -18.23
CA LEU A 487 -10.01 -10.68 -18.39
C LEU A 487 -9.17 -9.45 -18.77
N ALA A 488 -9.83 -8.41 -19.28
CA ALA A 488 -9.18 -7.12 -19.46
C ALA A 488 -8.86 -6.49 -18.07
N PRO A 489 -7.69 -5.84 -17.91
CA PRO A 489 -6.68 -5.60 -18.94
C PRO A 489 -5.60 -6.70 -18.99
N GLN A 490 -5.57 -7.65 -18.05
CA GLN A 490 -4.45 -8.58 -17.87
C GLN A 490 -4.19 -9.47 -19.08
N LYS A 491 -5.26 -9.90 -19.77
CA LYS A 491 -5.15 -10.73 -20.97
C LYS A 491 -4.40 -10.05 -22.12
N ASP A 492 -4.36 -8.72 -22.11
CA ASP A 492 -3.76 -7.89 -23.17
C ASP A 492 -2.39 -7.32 -22.76
N TRP A 493 -1.89 -7.65 -21.57
CA TRP A 493 -0.58 -7.18 -21.13
C TRP A 493 0.55 -7.89 -21.90
N GLU A 494 1.45 -7.10 -22.47
CA GLU A 494 2.64 -7.60 -23.19
C GLU A 494 3.43 -8.65 -22.39
N VAL A 495 3.69 -8.38 -21.11
CA VAL A 495 4.39 -9.29 -20.19
C VAL A 495 3.73 -10.67 -20.07
N ASN A 496 2.43 -10.77 -20.35
CA ASN A 496 1.67 -12.01 -20.29
C ASN A 496 1.63 -12.76 -21.64
N GLN A 497 2.27 -12.24 -22.68
CA GLN A 497 2.35 -12.85 -24.01
C GLN A 497 0.96 -13.23 -24.56
N PRO A 498 0.11 -12.25 -24.92
CA PRO A 498 -1.32 -12.47 -25.15
C PRO A 498 -1.66 -13.63 -26.10
N ALA A 499 -0.89 -13.84 -27.17
CA ALA A 499 -1.09 -14.96 -28.08
C ALA A 499 -0.84 -16.33 -27.43
N GLN A 500 0.26 -16.47 -26.65
CA GLN A 500 0.54 -17.69 -25.90
C GLN A 500 -0.49 -17.89 -24.78
N LEU A 501 -0.82 -16.82 -24.05
CA LEU A 501 -1.81 -16.88 -22.99
C LEU A 501 -3.18 -17.34 -23.51
N LEU A 502 -3.65 -16.79 -24.63
CA LEU A 502 -4.93 -17.17 -25.23
C LEU A 502 -4.96 -18.66 -25.60
N LYS A 503 -3.85 -19.19 -26.16
CA LYS A 503 -3.71 -20.63 -26.44
C LYS A 503 -3.84 -21.45 -25.15
N VAL A 504 -3.08 -21.10 -24.11
CA VAL A 504 -3.07 -21.85 -22.85
C VAL A 504 -4.45 -21.82 -22.19
N ILE A 505 -5.06 -20.64 -22.08
CA ILE A 505 -6.39 -20.46 -21.49
C ILE A 505 -7.44 -21.27 -22.27
N GLY A 506 -7.44 -21.23 -23.60
CA GLY A 506 -8.40 -22.00 -24.40
C GLY A 506 -8.28 -23.52 -24.20
N VAL A 507 -7.06 -24.04 -24.02
CA VAL A 507 -6.85 -25.47 -23.68
C VAL A 507 -7.38 -25.79 -22.28
N LEU A 508 -7.07 -24.94 -21.29
CA LEU A 508 -7.53 -25.15 -19.91
C LEU A 508 -9.06 -25.02 -19.79
N GLU A 509 -9.69 -24.08 -20.49
CA GLU A 509 -11.16 -23.97 -20.57
C GLU A 509 -11.78 -25.21 -21.20
N GLY A 510 -11.13 -25.81 -22.21
CA GLY A 510 -11.53 -27.10 -22.76
C GLY A 510 -11.52 -28.22 -21.72
N ILE A 511 -10.42 -28.36 -20.97
CA ILE A 511 -10.28 -29.35 -19.89
C ILE A 511 -11.32 -29.10 -18.79
N GLN A 512 -11.52 -27.85 -18.39
CA GLN A 512 -12.51 -27.44 -17.39
C GLN A 512 -13.91 -27.87 -17.81
N ARG A 513 -14.31 -27.52 -19.04
CA ARG A 513 -15.63 -27.86 -19.60
C ARG A 513 -15.84 -29.37 -19.63
N ASP A 514 -14.86 -30.12 -20.12
CA ASP A 514 -14.95 -31.57 -20.24
C ASP A 514 -15.02 -32.25 -18.86
N PHE A 515 -14.25 -31.76 -17.87
CA PHE A 515 -14.33 -32.25 -16.49
C PHE A 515 -15.70 -31.96 -15.88
N ASN A 516 -16.17 -30.71 -15.96
CA ASN A 516 -17.44 -30.27 -15.36
C ASN A 516 -18.64 -30.98 -15.99
N ALA A 517 -18.64 -31.21 -17.31
CA ALA A 517 -19.70 -31.92 -18.01
C ALA A 517 -19.73 -33.43 -17.72
N ALA A 518 -18.59 -34.03 -17.34
CA ALA A 518 -18.49 -35.44 -17.01
C ALA A 518 -18.94 -35.77 -15.58
N GLN A 519 -19.14 -34.78 -14.71
CA GLN A 519 -19.58 -35.00 -13.34
C GLN A 519 -21.06 -35.42 -13.31
N THR A 520 -21.36 -36.47 -12.53
CA THR A 520 -22.74 -36.92 -12.28
C THR A 520 -23.43 -36.14 -11.16
N GLY A 521 -22.68 -35.34 -10.40
CA GLY A 521 -23.18 -34.44 -9.36
C GLY A 521 -22.85 -32.97 -9.65
N ALA A 522 -23.01 -32.10 -8.65
CA ALA A 522 -22.75 -30.67 -8.80
C ALA A 522 -21.27 -30.28 -8.72
N LYS A 523 -20.34 -31.23 -8.52
CA LYS A 523 -18.90 -30.98 -8.41
C LYS A 523 -18.40 -30.28 -9.67
N LYS A 524 -17.55 -29.27 -9.51
CA LYS A 524 -16.93 -28.52 -10.61
C LYS A 524 -15.52 -28.09 -10.23
N ILE A 525 -14.74 -27.69 -11.23
CA ILE A 525 -13.50 -26.94 -11.07
C ILE A 525 -13.62 -25.57 -11.76
N SER A 526 -13.09 -24.53 -11.10
CA SER A 526 -12.93 -23.18 -11.68
C SER A 526 -11.71 -23.11 -12.60
N LEU A 527 -11.67 -22.12 -13.49
CA LEU A 527 -10.49 -21.90 -14.30
C LEU A 527 -9.33 -21.37 -13.44
N ALA A 528 -9.63 -20.59 -12.41
CA ALA A 528 -8.64 -20.11 -11.43
C ALA A 528 -7.87 -21.27 -10.77
N ASP A 529 -8.59 -22.28 -10.29
CA ASP A 529 -7.94 -23.47 -9.75
C ASP A 529 -7.20 -24.25 -10.82
N LEU A 530 -7.77 -24.38 -12.02
CA LEU A 530 -7.13 -25.14 -13.09
C LEU A 530 -5.82 -24.50 -13.58
N ILE A 531 -5.73 -23.17 -13.63
CA ILE A 531 -4.48 -22.44 -13.95
C ILE A 531 -3.38 -22.76 -12.92
N VAL A 532 -3.70 -22.67 -11.63
CA VAL A 532 -2.73 -22.94 -10.56
C VAL A 532 -2.35 -24.43 -10.53
N LEU A 533 -3.33 -25.32 -10.67
CA LEU A 533 -3.12 -26.76 -10.73
C LEU A 533 -2.23 -27.16 -11.92
N ALA A 534 -2.44 -26.51 -13.07
CA ALA A 534 -1.66 -26.74 -14.27
C ALA A 534 -0.19 -26.30 -14.09
N GLY A 535 0.04 -25.15 -13.45
CA GLY A 535 1.38 -24.71 -13.04
C GLY A 535 2.05 -25.70 -12.08
N ALA A 536 1.33 -26.19 -11.07
CA ALA A 536 1.82 -27.22 -10.14
C ALA A 536 2.22 -28.50 -10.87
N ALA A 537 1.41 -28.98 -11.83
CA ALA A 537 1.73 -30.13 -12.66
C ALA A 537 3.00 -29.90 -13.50
N GLY A 538 3.18 -28.69 -14.05
CA GLY A 538 4.39 -28.29 -14.77
C GLY A 538 5.65 -28.37 -13.91
N VAL A 539 5.58 -27.87 -12.68
CA VAL A 539 6.69 -27.93 -11.70
C VAL A 539 7.00 -29.39 -11.31
N GLU A 540 5.99 -30.21 -11.04
CA GLU A 540 6.17 -31.64 -10.72
C GLU A 540 6.83 -32.41 -11.88
N LYS A 541 6.38 -32.17 -13.11
CA LYS A 541 6.98 -32.74 -14.33
C LYS A 541 8.45 -32.33 -14.49
N ALA A 542 8.76 -31.05 -14.26
CA ALA A 542 10.12 -30.54 -14.38
C ALA A 542 11.06 -31.08 -13.29
N ALA A 543 10.57 -31.23 -12.06
CA ALA A 543 11.31 -31.86 -10.97
C ALA A 543 11.59 -33.34 -11.26
N ALA A 544 10.58 -34.07 -11.77
CA ALA A 544 10.74 -35.47 -12.15
C ALA A 544 11.78 -35.66 -13.27
N ALA A 545 11.79 -34.77 -14.28
CA ALA A 545 12.83 -34.75 -15.31
C ALA A 545 14.24 -34.51 -14.73
N GLY A 546 14.33 -33.81 -13.60
CA GLY A 546 15.57 -33.59 -12.83
C GLY A 546 15.96 -34.75 -11.92
N GLY A 547 15.18 -35.83 -11.89
CA GLY A 547 15.40 -36.98 -11.01
C GLY A 547 14.80 -36.84 -9.60
N HIS A 548 13.89 -35.88 -9.40
CA HIS A 548 13.27 -35.61 -8.11
C HIS A 548 11.75 -35.84 -8.17
N ALA A 549 11.28 -36.89 -7.50
CA ALA A 549 9.86 -37.10 -7.27
C ALA A 549 9.39 -36.17 -6.14
N VAL A 550 8.57 -35.18 -6.47
CA VAL A 550 7.97 -34.24 -5.52
C VAL A 550 6.49 -34.07 -5.83
N SER A 551 5.72 -33.71 -4.81
CA SER A 551 4.36 -33.21 -4.98
C SER A 551 4.32 -31.74 -4.60
N VAL A 552 3.72 -30.92 -5.45
CA VAL A 552 3.46 -29.51 -5.21
C VAL A 552 2.10 -29.41 -4.52
N PRO A 553 2.04 -28.91 -3.27
CA PRO A 553 0.79 -28.73 -2.56
C PRO A 553 -0.20 -27.87 -3.35
N PHE A 554 -1.44 -28.32 -3.42
CA PHE A 554 -2.54 -27.63 -4.07
C PHE A 554 -3.79 -27.74 -3.21
N THR A 555 -4.47 -26.62 -2.99
CA THR A 555 -5.74 -26.55 -2.26
C THR A 555 -6.77 -25.92 -3.20
N PRO A 556 -7.86 -26.61 -3.56
CA PRO A 556 -8.91 -26.04 -4.40
C PRO A 556 -9.73 -24.99 -3.64
N GLY A 557 -10.65 -24.33 -4.35
CA GLY A 557 -11.58 -23.35 -3.80
C GLY A 557 -11.47 -21.95 -4.41
N ARG A 558 -10.56 -21.73 -5.36
CA ARG A 558 -10.58 -20.48 -6.14
C ARG A 558 -11.83 -20.45 -7.02
N MET A 559 -12.33 -19.26 -7.30
CA MET A 559 -13.49 -19.05 -8.16
C MET A 559 -13.16 -18.10 -9.31
N ASP A 560 -14.03 -18.04 -10.31
CA ASP A 560 -13.83 -17.25 -11.52
C ASP A 560 -14.60 -15.92 -11.42
N ALA A 561 -13.88 -14.79 -11.39
CA ALA A 561 -14.48 -13.46 -11.39
C ALA A 561 -15.03 -13.09 -12.78
N SER A 562 -16.00 -12.20 -12.84
CA SER A 562 -16.56 -11.65 -14.09
C SER A 562 -15.91 -10.31 -14.50
N GLU A 563 -16.17 -9.87 -15.73
CA GLU A 563 -15.78 -8.52 -16.18
C GLU A 563 -16.45 -7.42 -15.33
N ALA A 564 -17.72 -7.60 -14.95
CA ALA A 564 -18.44 -6.66 -14.08
C ALA A 564 -17.84 -6.56 -12.67
N GLN A 565 -17.07 -7.56 -12.23
CA GLN A 565 -16.34 -7.58 -10.96
C GLN A 565 -14.85 -7.17 -11.13
N THR A 566 -14.48 -6.62 -12.28
CA THR A 566 -13.09 -6.27 -12.61
C THR A 566 -13.03 -4.87 -13.20
N ASP A 567 -12.72 -3.87 -12.37
CA ASP A 567 -12.48 -2.51 -12.86
C ASP A 567 -11.13 -2.43 -13.59
N ALA A 568 -11.20 -2.42 -14.92
CA ALA A 568 -10.01 -2.43 -15.76
C ALA A 568 -9.07 -1.24 -15.50
N HIS A 569 -9.60 -0.07 -15.12
CA HIS A 569 -8.79 1.09 -14.78
C HIS A 569 -8.00 0.85 -13.49
N SER A 570 -8.66 0.37 -12.43
CA SER A 570 -8.01 0.02 -11.16
C SER A 570 -6.96 -1.09 -11.30
N PHE A 571 -7.19 -2.08 -12.18
CA PHE A 571 -6.23 -3.16 -12.43
C PHE A 571 -5.00 -2.72 -13.23
N ALA A 572 -5.03 -1.58 -13.92
CA ALA A 572 -3.86 -1.06 -14.65
C ALA A 572 -2.65 -0.83 -13.73
N ALA A 573 -2.89 -0.48 -12.46
CA ALA A 573 -1.84 -0.29 -11.46
C ALA A 573 -1.10 -1.60 -11.07
N LEU A 574 -1.67 -2.77 -11.36
CA LEU A 574 -1.04 -4.07 -11.11
C LEU A 574 -0.19 -4.55 -12.28
N LYS A 575 -0.20 -3.85 -13.42
CA LYS A 575 0.63 -4.19 -14.59
C LYS A 575 2.10 -3.99 -14.24
N PRO A 576 2.93 -5.05 -14.22
CA PRO A 576 4.34 -4.89 -13.90
C PRO A 576 5.06 -4.16 -15.04
N ARG A 577 5.85 -3.14 -14.69
CA ARG A 577 6.77 -2.47 -15.64
C ARG A 577 8.06 -3.26 -15.82
N ALA A 578 8.48 -3.96 -14.77
CA ALA A 578 9.53 -4.95 -14.81
C ALA A 578 9.05 -6.19 -14.05
N ASP A 579 9.40 -7.37 -14.55
CA ASP A 579 9.19 -8.64 -13.87
C ASP A 579 10.50 -9.44 -13.96
N GLY A 580 11.34 -9.28 -12.94
CA GLY A 580 12.62 -9.97 -12.86
C GLY A 580 12.49 -11.50 -12.77
N PHE A 581 11.34 -12.02 -12.37
CA PHE A 581 11.10 -13.48 -12.34
C PHE A 581 10.88 -14.05 -13.74
N ARG A 582 10.35 -13.24 -14.68
CA ARG A 582 10.21 -13.56 -16.11
C ARG A 582 11.27 -12.91 -17.02
N ASN A 583 12.24 -12.20 -16.44
CA ASN A 583 13.25 -11.41 -17.14
C ASN A 583 12.64 -10.39 -18.14
N TYR A 584 11.53 -9.77 -17.75
CA TYR A 584 10.82 -8.77 -18.56
C TYR A 584 11.09 -7.36 -18.07
N ILE A 585 11.30 -6.43 -19.01
CA ILE A 585 11.34 -4.99 -18.80
C ILE A 585 10.51 -4.36 -19.92
N GLY A 586 9.52 -3.53 -19.57
CA GLY A 586 8.65 -2.86 -20.54
C GLY A 586 8.42 -1.39 -20.22
N GLY A 587 8.24 -0.56 -21.24
CA GLY A 587 7.95 0.87 -21.08
C GLY A 587 8.96 1.65 -20.21
N ARG A 588 8.51 2.75 -19.61
CA ARG A 588 9.32 3.64 -18.77
C ARG A 588 9.64 2.99 -17.42
N GLN A 589 10.93 2.96 -17.06
CA GLN A 589 11.42 2.50 -15.76
C GLN A 589 11.77 3.68 -14.85
N PHE A 590 11.59 3.51 -13.54
CA PHE A 590 12.00 4.47 -12.50
C PHE A 590 12.92 3.85 -11.43
N MET A 591 13.19 2.55 -11.54
CA MET A 591 14.13 1.80 -10.71
C MET A 591 15.09 1.04 -11.63
N LYS A 592 16.28 0.70 -11.14
CA LYS A 592 17.13 -0.27 -11.83
C LYS A 592 16.44 -1.64 -11.84
N PRO A 593 16.66 -2.50 -12.84
CA PRO A 593 16.01 -3.80 -12.93
C PRO A 593 16.13 -4.67 -11.67
N GLU A 594 17.29 -4.67 -11.01
CA GLU A 594 17.53 -5.41 -9.77
C GLU A 594 16.83 -4.79 -8.54
N GLU A 595 16.65 -3.47 -8.53
CA GLU A 595 15.86 -2.77 -7.50
C GLU A 595 14.38 -3.11 -7.67
N ALA A 596 13.88 -3.08 -8.91
CA ALA A 596 12.52 -3.49 -9.24
C ALA A 596 12.23 -4.97 -8.92
N LEU A 597 13.23 -5.86 -9.05
CA LEU A 597 13.10 -7.26 -8.59
C LEU A 597 12.90 -7.34 -7.08
N VAL A 598 13.71 -6.63 -6.29
CA VAL A 598 13.60 -6.63 -4.82
C VAL A 598 12.29 -5.99 -4.39
N ASP A 599 11.90 -4.87 -4.99
CA ASP A 599 10.60 -4.23 -4.77
C ASP A 599 9.46 -5.23 -5.02
N ARG A 600 9.48 -5.93 -6.16
CA ARG A 600 8.47 -6.94 -6.50
C ARG A 600 8.47 -8.12 -5.53
N ALA A 601 9.63 -8.58 -5.10
CA ALA A 601 9.73 -9.64 -4.10
C ALA A 601 9.13 -9.22 -2.77
N GLN A 602 9.31 -7.97 -2.35
CA GLN A 602 8.69 -7.41 -1.14
C GLN A 602 7.17 -7.36 -1.27
N LEU A 603 6.65 -6.91 -2.43
CA LEU A 603 5.20 -6.95 -2.69
C LEU A 603 4.66 -8.38 -2.61
N LEU A 604 5.40 -9.39 -3.05
CA LEU A 604 5.03 -10.80 -2.93
C LEU A 604 5.28 -11.40 -1.55
N THR A 605 5.71 -10.59 -0.56
CA THR A 605 6.05 -11.01 0.81
C THR A 605 7.18 -12.06 0.88
N LEU A 606 8.06 -12.06 -0.12
CA LEU A 606 9.17 -13.02 -0.22
C LEU A 606 10.37 -12.55 0.61
N THR A 607 11.03 -13.51 1.23
CA THR A 607 12.36 -13.32 1.81
C THR A 607 13.45 -13.33 0.75
N GLY A 608 14.65 -12.85 1.08
CA GLY A 608 15.82 -12.93 0.20
C GLY A 608 16.06 -14.35 -0.36
N PRO A 609 16.11 -15.41 0.47
CA PRO A 609 16.25 -16.78 0.00
C PRO A 609 15.12 -17.29 -0.90
N GLU A 610 13.86 -16.92 -0.61
CA GLU A 610 12.70 -17.31 -1.43
C GLU A 610 12.74 -16.61 -2.81
N MET A 611 13.08 -15.33 -2.85
CA MET A 611 13.31 -14.61 -4.11
C MET A 611 14.42 -15.28 -4.93
N THR A 612 15.56 -15.59 -4.30
CA THR A 612 16.70 -16.25 -4.96
C THR A 612 16.27 -17.57 -5.60
N VAL A 613 15.67 -18.48 -4.82
CA VAL A 613 15.30 -19.81 -5.33
C VAL A 613 14.28 -19.74 -6.46
N LEU A 614 13.32 -18.82 -6.37
CA LEU A 614 12.33 -18.60 -7.42
C LEU A 614 12.96 -18.09 -8.70
N VAL A 615 13.87 -17.09 -8.65
CA VAL A 615 14.56 -16.62 -9.86
C VAL A 615 15.33 -17.76 -10.52
N GLY A 616 16.15 -18.50 -9.76
CA GLY A 616 16.94 -19.60 -10.32
C GLY A 616 16.08 -20.69 -10.97
N GLY A 617 14.99 -21.10 -10.32
CA GLY A 617 14.07 -22.10 -10.87
C GLY A 617 13.30 -21.60 -12.08
N LEU A 618 12.73 -20.38 -12.02
CA LEU A 618 11.96 -19.83 -13.14
C LEU A 618 12.83 -19.62 -14.39
N ARG A 619 14.13 -19.36 -14.25
CA ARG A 619 15.07 -19.31 -15.37
C ARG A 619 15.23 -20.66 -16.08
N VAL A 620 15.51 -21.74 -15.34
CA VAL A 620 15.67 -23.08 -15.97
C VAL A 620 14.35 -23.62 -16.52
N LEU A 621 13.22 -23.20 -15.97
CA LEU A 621 11.88 -23.48 -16.49
C LEU A 621 11.45 -22.55 -17.65
N LYS A 622 12.29 -21.59 -18.02
CA LYS A 622 12.03 -20.59 -19.06
C LYS A 622 10.73 -19.81 -18.87
N ALA A 623 10.34 -19.52 -17.62
CA ALA A 623 9.11 -18.78 -17.34
C ALA A 623 9.15 -17.38 -18.01
N GLY A 624 8.13 -17.06 -18.80
CA GLY A 624 8.08 -15.84 -19.62
C GLY A 624 8.90 -15.89 -20.91
N ALA A 625 9.35 -17.08 -21.36
CA ALA A 625 10.17 -17.27 -22.56
C ALA A 625 11.37 -16.30 -22.65
N PRO A 626 12.20 -16.18 -21.59
CA PRO A 626 13.21 -15.14 -21.52
C PRO A 626 14.33 -15.38 -22.55
N GLU A 627 14.83 -14.31 -23.15
CA GLU A 627 16.03 -14.34 -24.02
C GLU A 627 17.31 -14.60 -23.22
N HIS A 628 17.35 -14.12 -21.98
CA HIS A 628 18.55 -14.07 -21.13
C HIS A 628 18.35 -14.86 -19.82
N GLY A 629 19.47 -15.29 -19.22
CA GLY A 629 19.48 -15.88 -17.87
C GLY A 629 19.21 -17.39 -17.82
N VAL A 630 18.95 -18.04 -18.95
CA VAL A 630 18.69 -19.50 -19.01
C VAL A 630 20.00 -20.28 -19.00
N PHE A 631 20.71 -20.27 -17.86
CA PHE A 631 22.01 -20.92 -17.70
C PHE A 631 21.86 -22.42 -17.44
N THR A 632 21.34 -23.15 -18.44
CA THR A 632 21.22 -24.61 -18.41
C THR A 632 21.22 -25.17 -19.83
N SER A 633 21.70 -26.40 -19.98
CA SER A 633 21.57 -27.20 -21.21
C SER A 633 20.33 -28.10 -21.21
N ARG A 634 19.55 -28.10 -20.13
CA ARG A 634 18.33 -28.92 -19.95
C ARG A 634 17.15 -28.01 -19.56
N PRO A 635 16.72 -27.10 -20.44
CA PRO A 635 15.56 -26.25 -20.16
C PRO A 635 14.32 -27.11 -19.86
N GLU A 636 13.39 -26.54 -19.10
CA GLU A 636 12.18 -27.25 -18.60
C GLU A 636 12.48 -28.42 -17.64
N THR A 637 13.70 -28.48 -17.11
CA THR A 637 14.09 -29.39 -16.02
C THR A 637 14.40 -28.56 -14.78
N LEU A 638 13.76 -28.86 -13.64
CA LEU A 638 13.97 -28.08 -12.41
C LEU A 638 15.28 -28.50 -11.74
N THR A 639 16.33 -27.71 -11.95
CA THR A 639 17.68 -27.94 -11.46
C THR A 639 18.28 -26.66 -10.91
N ASN A 640 19.35 -26.79 -10.11
CA ASN A 640 20.11 -25.64 -9.62
C ASN A 640 21.14 -25.11 -10.66
N ASP A 641 21.01 -25.48 -11.94
CA ASP A 641 21.98 -25.17 -13.00
C ASP A 641 22.21 -23.66 -13.14
N PHE A 642 21.18 -22.83 -12.91
CA PHE A 642 21.33 -21.37 -12.92
C PHE A 642 22.46 -20.89 -12.00
N PHE A 643 22.49 -21.35 -10.75
CA PHE A 643 23.49 -20.92 -9.78
C PHE A 643 24.85 -21.55 -10.04
N VAL A 644 24.88 -22.84 -10.39
CA VAL A 644 26.12 -23.56 -10.72
C VAL A 644 26.86 -22.85 -11.86
N ASN A 645 26.14 -22.49 -12.93
CA ASN A 645 26.73 -21.84 -14.09
C ASN A 645 27.01 -20.34 -13.89
N LEU A 646 26.19 -19.64 -13.09
CA LEU A 646 26.44 -18.23 -12.75
C LEU A 646 27.73 -18.06 -11.96
N LEU A 647 28.00 -18.96 -11.01
CA LEU A 647 29.15 -18.93 -10.10
C LEU A 647 30.39 -19.64 -10.66
N ASP A 648 30.31 -20.26 -11.84
CA ASP A 648 31.43 -20.90 -12.50
C ASP A 648 32.49 -19.87 -12.93
N MET A 649 33.65 -19.91 -12.29
CA MET A 649 34.77 -19.02 -12.57
C MET A 649 35.41 -19.26 -13.94
N ALA A 650 35.13 -20.37 -14.64
CA ALA A 650 35.53 -20.52 -16.04
C ALA A 650 34.77 -19.54 -16.96
N THR A 651 33.65 -18.97 -16.51
CA THR A 651 32.91 -17.94 -17.23
C THR A 651 33.39 -16.53 -16.80
N GLN A 652 33.65 -15.67 -17.78
CA GLN A 652 33.90 -14.24 -17.58
C GLN A 652 32.71 -13.44 -18.11
N TRP A 653 32.16 -12.57 -17.28
CA TRP A 653 31.05 -11.70 -17.63
C TRP A 653 31.54 -10.32 -18.07
N SER A 654 31.00 -9.81 -19.17
CA SER A 654 31.25 -8.45 -19.67
C SER A 654 29.97 -7.83 -20.23
N PRO A 655 29.77 -6.51 -20.11
CA PRO A 655 28.59 -5.84 -20.69
C PRO A 655 28.62 -5.97 -22.22
N VAL A 656 27.44 -6.06 -22.83
CA VAL A 656 27.29 -6.06 -24.29
C VAL A 656 27.24 -4.63 -24.81
N THR A 657 28.13 -4.29 -25.74
CA THR A 657 28.20 -2.95 -26.34
C THR A 657 26.86 -2.56 -26.96
N GLY A 658 26.33 -1.39 -26.57
CA GLY A 658 25.07 -0.85 -27.08
C GLY A 658 23.79 -1.46 -26.47
N LYS A 659 23.90 -2.41 -25.53
CA LYS A 659 22.77 -2.97 -24.79
C LYS A 659 22.95 -2.76 -23.28
N GLU A 660 22.36 -1.68 -22.76
CA GLU A 660 22.44 -1.36 -21.34
C GLU A 660 21.82 -2.47 -20.48
N GLY A 661 22.54 -2.89 -19.43
CA GLY A 661 22.08 -3.90 -18.49
C GLY A 661 22.07 -5.34 -19.02
N VAL A 662 22.62 -5.59 -20.21
CA VAL A 662 22.81 -6.92 -20.80
C VAL A 662 24.29 -7.30 -20.79
N TYR A 663 24.57 -8.55 -20.49
CA TYR A 663 25.92 -9.09 -20.30
C TYR A 663 26.10 -10.40 -21.08
N GLU A 664 27.30 -10.61 -21.60
CA GLU A 664 27.76 -11.86 -22.18
C GLU A 664 28.69 -12.57 -21.20
N GLY A 665 28.44 -13.86 -20.97
CA GLY A 665 29.33 -14.78 -20.26
C GLY A 665 30.13 -15.59 -21.26
N ARG A 666 31.44 -15.37 -21.30
CA ARG A 666 32.38 -16.05 -22.21
C ARG A 666 33.26 -17.04 -21.46
N ASP A 667 33.59 -18.15 -22.10
CA ASP A 667 34.61 -19.05 -21.58
C ASP A 667 35.96 -18.32 -21.50
N ARG A 668 36.65 -18.38 -20.36
CA ARG A 668 37.92 -17.68 -20.16
C ARG A 668 39.06 -18.20 -21.03
N ASN A 669 39.00 -19.47 -21.44
CA ASN A 669 40.07 -20.10 -22.22
C ASN A 669 39.82 -19.95 -23.72
N THR A 670 38.59 -20.18 -24.17
CA THR A 670 38.25 -20.16 -25.62
C THR A 670 37.70 -18.82 -26.09
N ASN A 671 37.27 -17.95 -25.17
CA ASN A 671 36.56 -16.70 -25.44
C ASN A 671 35.21 -16.86 -26.17
N GLU A 672 34.70 -18.09 -26.26
CA GLU A 672 33.39 -18.41 -26.86
C GLU A 672 32.26 -17.94 -25.94
N VAL A 673 31.20 -17.39 -26.53
CA VAL A 673 30.00 -17.01 -25.78
C VAL A 673 29.29 -18.27 -25.30
N LYS A 674 29.14 -18.41 -23.98
CA LYS A 674 28.38 -19.49 -23.35
C LYS A 674 26.97 -19.04 -23.01
N TRP A 675 26.83 -17.84 -22.44
CA TRP A 675 25.58 -17.36 -21.85
C TRP A 675 25.35 -15.86 -22.13
N THR A 676 24.09 -15.45 -22.06
CA THR A 676 23.72 -14.02 -21.96
C THR A 676 22.81 -13.83 -20.75
N GLY A 677 22.99 -12.73 -20.02
CA GLY A 677 22.26 -12.43 -18.79
C GLY A 677 21.95 -10.94 -18.67
N THR A 678 20.94 -10.60 -17.87
CA THR A 678 20.61 -9.21 -17.51
C THR A 678 21.15 -8.86 -16.13
N ARG A 679 20.99 -7.60 -15.72
CA ARG A 679 21.26 -7.16 -14.34
C ARG A 679 20.55 -8.03 -13.29
N VAL A 680 19.31 -8.45 -13.59
CA VAL A 680 18.50 -9.31 -12.71
C VAL A 680 19.13 -10.69 -12.52
N ASP A 681 19.83 -11.20 -13.54
CA ASP A 681 20.52 -12.49 -13.46
C ASP A 681 21.84 -12.35 -12.70
N LEU A 682 22.65 -11.35 -13.08
CA LEU A 682 24.01 -11.18 -12.56
C LEU A 682 24.06 -10.64 -11.13
N ILE A 683 22.99 -10.01 -10.63
CA ILE A 683 22.98 -9.46 -9.26
C ILE A 683 23.20 -10.56 -8.21
N PHE A 684 22.76 -11.79 -8.48
CA PHE A 684 22.98 -12.97 -7.63
C PHE A 684 24.43 -13.47 -7.64
N GLY A 685 25.29 -13.01 -8.55
CA GLY A 685 26.74 -13.24 -8.51
C GLY A 685 27.54 -12.06 -7.97
N SER A 686 26.89 -10.92 -7.74
CA SER A 686 27.53 -9.62 -7.43
C SER A 686 27.22 -9.12 -6.02
N HIS A 687 25.94 -8.99 -5.66
CA HIS A 687 25.55 -8.49 -4.34
C HIS A 687 25.89 -9.52 -3.26
N SER A 688 26.69 -9.14 -2.26
CA SER A 688 27.31 -10.08 -1.31
C SER A 688 26.31 -11.01 -0.60
N GLN A 689 25.17 -10.50 -0.14
CA GLN A 689 24.13 -11.34 0.50
C GLN A 689 23.40 -12.24 -0.51
N LEU A 690 23.07 -11.73 -1.70
CA LEU A 690 22.37 -12.53 -2.71
C LEU A 690 23.27 -13.63 -3.27
N ARG A 691 24.57 -13.33 -3.40
CA ARG A 691 25.61 -14.29 -3.74
C ARG A 691 25.74 -15.37 -2.67
N ALA A 692 25.73 -15.02 -1.39
CA ALA A 692 25.73 -16.03 -0.33
C ALA A 692 24.52 -16.98 -0.42
N PHE A 693 23.34 -16.47 -0.78
CA PHE A 693 22.16 -17.32 -1.06
C PHE A 693 22.35 -18.18 -2.31
N ALA A 694 22.89 -17.62 -3.39
CA ALA A 694 23.20 -18.33 -4.62
C ALA A 694 24.24 -19.44 -4.40
N GLU A 695 25.25 -19.21 -3.56
CA GLU A 695 26.28 -20.19 -3.20
C GLU A 695 25.66 -21.42 -2.53
N VAL A 696 24.69 -21.23 -1.61
CA VAL A 696 23.95 -22.35 -1.00
C VAL A 696 23.28 -23.20 -2.08
N TYR A 697 22.57 -22.58 -3.03
CA TYR A 697 21.89 -23.34 -4.09
C TYR A 697 22.86 -23.85 -5.17
N GLY A 698 24.06 -23.27 -5.31
CA GLY A 698 25.11 -23.71 -6.22
C GLY A 698 25.96 -24.87 -5.70
N GLN A 699 25.80 -25.27 -4.44
CA GLN A 699 26.51 -26.42 -3.87
C GLN A 699 26.15 -27.74 -4.56
N SER A 700 27.09 -28.69 -4.58
CA SER A 700 26.92 -30.00 -5.22
C SER A 700 25.86 -30.88 -4.54
N ASP A 701 25.63 -30.69 -3.24
CA ASP A 701 24.64 -31.38 -2.41
C ASP A 701 23.29 -30.65 -2.30
N ALA A 702 23.16 -29.46 -2.90
CA ALA A 702 21.95 -28.64 -2.77
C ALA A 702 20.81 -29.02 -3.73
N LYS A 703 20.96 -29.98 -4.64
CA LYS A 703 19.96 -30.31 -5.67
C LYS A 703 18.56 -30.59 -5.10
N GLN A 704 18.48 -31.47 -4.09
CA GLN A 704 17.21 -31.80 -3.44
C GLN A 704 16.66 -30.63 -2.62
N LYS A 705 17.54 -29.88 -1.93
CA LYS A 705 17.17 -28.68 -1.16
C LYS A 705 16.59 -27.61 -2.09
N PHE A 706 17.23 -27.34 -3.21
CA PHE A 706 16.78 -26.39 -4.22
C PHE A 706 15.37 -26.71 -4.72
N VAL A 707 15.10 -27.97 -5.09
CA VAL A 707 13.76 -28.38 -5.53
C VAL A 707 12.73 -28.18 -4.41
N LYS A 708 13.04 -28.60 -3.18
CA LYS A 708 12.14 -28.46 -2.04
C LYS A 708 11.81 -26.99 -1.74
N ASP A 709 12.83 -26.14 -1.70
CA ASP A 709 12.68 -24.72 -1.39
C ASP A 709 11.99 -23.97 -2.53
N PHE A 710 12.25 -24.35 -3.80
CA PHE A 710 11.52 -23.83 -4.95
C PHE A 710 10.02 -24.16 -4.87
N VAL A 711 9.67 -25.42 -4.56
CA VAL A 711 8.27 -25.84 -4.40
C VAL A 711 7.60 -25.08 -3.26
N ALA A 712 8.27 -24.92 -2.12
CA ALA A 712 7.73 -24.16 -0.99
C ALA A 712 7.47 -22.69 -1.35
N ALA A 713 8.43 -22.02 -1.99
CA ALA A 713 8.28 -20.63 -2.42
C ALA A 713 7.22 -20.47 -3.53
N TRP A 714 7.14 -21.43 -4.47
CA TRP A 714 6.09 -21.48 -5.49
C TRP A 714 4.70 -21.58 -4.86
N THR A 715 4.50 -22.55 -3.95
CA THR A 715 3.23 -22.72 -3.23
C THR A 715 2.84 -21.48 -2.44
N LYS A 716 3.80 -20.80 -1.79
CA LYS A 716 3.55 -19.53 -1.11
C LYS A 716 2.97 -18.47 -2.05
N VAL A 717 3.58 -18.26 -3.22
CA VAL A 717 3.09 -17.27 -4.21
C VAL A 717 1.72 -17.68 -4.76
N MET A 718 1.52 -18.96 -5.09
CA MET A 718 0.23 -19.45 -5.60
C MET A 718 -0.92 -19.27 -4.60
N ASN A 719 -0.63 -19.24 -3.29
CA ASN A 719 -1.62 -19.12 -2.23
C ASN A 719 -1.66 -17.71 -1.58
N ALA A 720 -0.95 -16.72 -2.13
CA ALA A 720 -0.80 -15.41 -1.50
C ALA A 720 -2.15 -14.66 -1.32
N ASP A 721 -3.15 -14.98 -2.14
CA ASP A 721 -4.50 -14.38 -2.11
C ASP A 721 -5.58 -15.32 -1.52
N ARG A 722 -5.18 -16.46 -0.92
CA ARG A 722 -6.11 -17.47 -0.38
C ARG A 722 -6.58 -17.15 1.03
N PHE A 723 -7.10 -15.95 1.19
CA PHE A 723 -7.69 -15.47 2.45
C PHE A 723 -8.98 -16.21 2.85
N ASP A 724 -9.56 -17.00 1.95
CA ASP A 724 -10.67 -17.92 2.22
C ASP A 724 -10.27 -19.14 3.06
N LEU A 725 -8.97 -19.43 3.18
CA LEU A 725 -8.44 -20.58 3.91
C LEU A 725 -7.89 -20.24 5.31
N VAL A 726 -7.81 -18.96 5.66
CA VAL A 726 -7.08 -18.46 6.85
C VAL A 726 -8.04 -17.81 7.82
#